data_AF-A0A840NEC2-F1
#
_entry.id   AF-A0A840NEC2-F1
#
_cell.length_a   1.000
_cell.length_b   1.000
_cell.length_c   1.000
_cell.angle_alpha   90.00
_cell.angle_beta   90.00
_cell.angle_gamma   90.00
#
_symmetry.space_group_name_H-M   'P 1'
#
loop_
_entity.id
_entity.type
_entity.pdbx_description
1 polymer ?
#
loop_
_entity_poly.entity_id
_entity_poly.type
_entity_poly.pdbx_seq_one_letter_code
_entity_poly.pdbx_strand_id
1 'polypeptide(L)'
;MAIRWSRVRGILFALPILLAATASGSAAAPRPASDATYYNDAALPAADPFVLRDPSSGDYFAYSTDGADPGHEFAIYRSPDLVTWQRLPGGALDMSDGDQWGRDWFWAPEVYHNPATGRYFLFYSARLRDGVAEHFGYADFEEPSKVGVAVSDSPAGPFHNITPGPIDYHPYDPDYHDVNLIMDAEQKKPPATLEEGRTAPLGTYIPFIDPNVFFDDGRIFLYYSRNAYRNWVWDHELGKYVEESNVLVVELTSEWWNDPSGTTMPQITPGYRDTNRAPDDPPGVRKDGFTPIIDYGSDPQQWENAHVDDYAETGGAEKDRRWSEGSTVVRTTTREGKPRYFLTYSANNFANSFYGVGYAVADDPLGPWRKSPANPVLSQDEQLGMYSTGHGSVISLPDAAELYYVHHGRPSAEIDRRLYTSRLRLDPDRSSLRIDGTTQDRPVPSGVAPYSLIADRPLVDVSGGRGEVGWRVDTASGTAMPLGNSLNRVEPQVDPASGLTVEPAADGAVVLGSPDGVVPLRLSYQRRLAAGPHAEVNQDAGPVAITVPVADCATTVTGEQADVVVSEGVTCLVDARVRGSVRVAAGASLIAVNSTVDGAVRAESPGAVWLSGGSIGGPVRVRGAVGPVRVDGVEVTGSVTLTGNAGPVVAGSSIGGALRCWRNEPAPVDEGLANEVRGAVRGQCGEL
;
A
#
# COMPACT_ATOMS: atom_id res chain seq x y z
N MET A 1 23.53 -14.24 -91.28
CA MET A 1 22.34 -13.88 -90.49
C MET A 1 22.51 -14.52 -89.11
N ALA A 2 22.77 -13.69 -88.10
CA ALA A 2 22.86 -13.91 -86.64
C ALA A 2 23.40 -15.26 -86.08
N ILE A 3 24.59 -15.25 -85.45
CA ILE A 3 25.02 -16.21 -84.41
C ILE A 3 25.97 -15.55 -83.37
N ARG A 4 25.59 -15.70 -82.07
CA ARG A 4 26.32 -15.62 -80.76
C ARG A 4 26.95 -14.26 -80.38
N TRP A 5 27.01 -13.81 -79.12
CA TRP A 5 27.63 -14.42 -77.93
C TRP A 5 27.07 -13.89 -76.57
N SER A 6 27.29 -14.72 -75.55
CA SER A 6 27.17 -14.62 -74.08
C SER A 6 27.29 -13.25 -73.37
N ARG A 7 26.50 -13.05 -72.28
CA ARG A 7 26.83 -12.15 -71.17
C ARG A 7 26.48 -12.70 -69.76
N VAL A 8 27.55 -12.92 -69.02
CA VAL A 8 27.83 -12.83 -67.57
C VAL A 8 26.71 -12.22 -66.69
N ARG A 9 26.34 -12.94 -65.62
CA ARG A 9 25.59 -12.43 -64.46
C ARG A 9 26.55 -11.69 -63.53
N GLY A 10 26.34 -10.38 -63.35
CA GLY A 10 27.05 -9.56 -62.36
C GLY A 10 26.42 -9.69 -60.97
N ILE A 11 27.27 -9.86 -59.96
CA ILE A 11 26.95 -9.87 -58.53
C ILE A 11 26.75 -8.42 -58.08
N LEU A 12 25.58 -8.09 -57.54
CA LEU A 12 25.30 -6.83 -56.83
C LEU A 12 25.37 -7.12 -55.32
N PHE A 13 26.42 -6.60 -54.68
CA PHE A 13 26.52 -6.52 -53.22
C PHE A 13 25.54 -5.45 -52.72
N ALA A 14 24.52 -5.86 -51.97
CA ALA A 14 23.70 -4.95 -51.18
C ALA A 14 24.39 -4.73 -49.82
N LEU A 15 24.91 -3.51 -49.60
CA LEU A 15 25.32 -3.06 -48.26
C LEU A 15 24.05 -2.88 -47.40
N PRO A 16 23.97 -3.45 -46.20
CA PRO A 16 22.94 -3.07 -45.25
C PRO A 16 23.29 -1.69 -44.67
N ILE A 17 22.42 -0.71 -44.89
CA ILE A 17 22.46 0.57 -44.20
C ILE A 17 22.02 0.30 -42.76
N LEU A 18 22.98 0.27 -41.82
CA LEU A 18 22.69 0.36 -40.39
C LEU A 18 22.14 1.76 -40.12
N LEU A 19 20.81 1.87 -39.91
CA LEU A 19 20.25 2.98 -39.15
C LEU A 19 20.62 2.74 -37.68
N ALA A 20 21.66 3.44 -37.21
CA ALA A 20 21.90 3.58 -35.78
C ALA A 20 20.77 4.46 -35.20
N ALA A 21 19.75 3.83 -34.62
CA ALA A 21 18.84 4.52 -33.72
C ALA A 21 19.63 4.91 -32.47
N THR A 22 20.07 6.16 -32.40
CA THR A 22 20.56 6.73 -31.15
C THR A 22 19.37 6.80 -30.20
N ALA A 23 19.28 5.82 -29.30
CA ALA A 23 18.43 5.92 -28.12
C ALA A 23 18.96 7.11 -27.30
N SER A 24 18.33 8.27 -27.47
CA SER A 24 18.43 9.36 -26.52
C SER A 24 17.78 8.86 -25.23
N GLY A 25 18.61 8.31 -24.34
CA GLY A 25 18.23 8.10 -22.95
C GLY A 25 17.87 9.46 -22.37
N SER A 26 16.58 9.76 -22.29
CA SER A 26 16.07 10.76 -21.37
C SER A 26 16.51 10.31 -19.99
N ALA A 27 17.50 11.00 -19.42
CA ALA A 27 17.75 10.88 -18.00
C ALA A 27 16.44 11.29 -17.32
N ALA A 28 15.80 10.35 -16.62
CA ALA A 28 14.64 10.65 -15.81
C ALA A 28 15.00 11.86 -14.93
N ALA A 29 14.14 12.88 -14.94
CA ALA A 29 14.32 14.02 -14.05
C ALA A 29 14.50 13.50 -12.62
N PRO A 30 15.42 14.08 -11.82
CA PRO A 30 15.57 13.68 -10.43
C PRO A 30 14.20 13.75 -9.75
N ARG A 31 13.83 12.68 -9.04
CA ARG A 31 12.57 12.63 -8.29
C ARG A 31 12.59 13.76 -7.26
N PRO A 32 11.47 14.48 -7.06
CA PRO A 32 11.42 15.51 -6.04
C PRO A 32 11.82 14.92 -4.68
N ALA A 33 12.77 15.53 -3.99
CA ALA A 33 13.16 15.05 -2.68
C ALA A 33 12.09 15.43 -1.65
N SER A 34 11.78 14.51 -0.75
CA SER A 34 10.97 14.77 0.45
C SER A 34 11.64 14.09 1.65
N ASP A 35 11.55 14.72 2.81
CA ASP A 35 12.02 14.17 4.09
C ASP A 35 10.96 13.30 4.80
N ALA A 36 9.80 13.09 4.18
CA ALA A 36 8.71 12.32 4.76
C ALA A 36 9.17 10.90 5.13
N THR A 37 8.92 10.51 6.37
CA THR A 37 9.18 9.17 6.89
C THR A 37 7.89 8.43 7.26
N TYR A 38 8.01 7.11 7.39
CA TYR A 38 7.06 6.25 8.07
C TYR A 38 7.80 5.31 9.01
N TYR A 39 7.06 4.78 9.98
CA TYR A 39 7.45 3.62 10.76
C TYR A 39 6.22 2.71 10.91
N ASN A 40 6.44 1.45 11.26
CA ASN A 40 5.34 0.52 11.53
C ASN A 40 4.78 0.79 12.93
N ASP A 41 3.60 1.41 13.02
CA ASP A 41 2.96 1.74 14.30
C ASP A 41 2.22 0.56 14.95
N ALA A 42 2.13 -0.58 14.24
CA ALA A 42 1.48 -1.80 14.67
C ALA A 42 0.04 -1.58 15.20
N ALA A 43 -0.67 -0.58 14.66
CA ALA A 43 -1.97 -0.17 15.21
C ALA A 43 -3.12 -1.12 14.82
N LEU A 44 -3.01 -1.78 13.67
CA LEU A 44 -4.10 -2.59 13.11
C LEU A 44 -3.87 -4.07 13.43
N PRO A 45 -4.88 -4.79 13.97
CA PRO A 45 -4.82 -6.24 14.09
C PRO A 45 -4.64 -6.81 12.68
N ALA A 46 -3.70 -7.70 12.46
CA ALA A 46 -3.61 -8.38 11.19
C ALA A 46 -2.86 -9.69 11.33
N ALA A 47 -3.34 -10.68 10.62
CA ALA A 47 -2.79 -12.00 10.52
C ALA A 47 -2.78 -12.39 9.05
N ASP A 48 -1.65 -12.99 8.65
CA ASP A 48 -1.49 -13.54 7.31
C ASP A 48 -1.82 -12.53 6.18
N PRO A 49 -1.33 -11.28 6.24
CA PRO A 49 -1.79 -10.24 5.33
C PRO A 49 -1.31 -10.44 3.89
N PHE A 50 -2.27 -10.49 2.97
CA PHE A 50 -2.03 -10.38 1.55
C PHE A 50 -2.27 -8.97 1.05
N VAL A 51 -1.38 -8.40 0.24
CA VAL A 51 -1.55 -7.05 -0.34
C VAL A 51 -1.64 -7.06 -1.87
N LEU A 52 -2.55 -6.25 -2.41
CA LEU A 52 -2.58 -5.89 -3.83
C LEU A 52 -2.70 -4.39 -4.02
N ARG A 53 -2.34 -3.91 -5.23
CA ARG A 53 -2.61 -2.54 -5.66
C ARG A 53 -3.75 -2.54 -6.67
N ASP A 54 -4.79 -1.78 -6.38
CA ASP A 54 -5.86 -1.56 -7.34
C ASP A 54 -5.41 -0.50 -8.37
N PRO A 55 -5.36 -0.84 -9.67
CA PRO A 55 -4.94 0.11 -10.69
C PRO A 55 -5.95 1.25 -10.89
N SER A 56 -7.23 1.07 -10.53
CA SER A 56 -8.28 2.06 -10.78
C SER A 56 -8.26 3.22 -9.78
N SER A 57 -8.19 2.93 -8.48
CA SER A 57 -8.03 3.93 -7.42
C SER A 57 -6.57 4.36 -7.21
N GLY A 58 -5.63 3.47 -7.53
CA GLY A 58 -4.22 3.63 -7.20
C GLY A 58 -3.85 3.27 -5.75
N ASP A 59 -4.83 2.88 -4.94
CA ASP A 59 -4.62 2.46 -3.55
C ASP A 59 -4.11 1.02 -3.44
N TYR A 60 -3.55 0.73 -2.27
CA TYR A 60 -3.22 -0.61 -1.82
C TYR A 60 -4.33 -1.16 -0.92
N PHE A 61 -4.61 -2.44 -1.07
CA PHE A 61 -5.56 -3.19 -0.26
C PHE A 61 -4.87 -4.37 0.39
N ALA A 62 -4.96 -4.50 1.71
CA ALA A 62 -4.49 -5.65 2.45
C ALA A 62 -5.66 -6.46 3.02
N TYR A 63 -5.61 -7.78 2.88
CA TYR A 63 -6.61 -8.74 3.34
C TYR A 63 -5.96 -9.58 4.43
N SER A 64 -6.62 -9.74 5.57
CA SER A 64 -6.03 -10.37 6.75
C SER A 64 -7.00 -11.36 7.37
N THR A 65 -6.51 -12.51 7.83
CA THR A 65 -7.27 -13.48 8.64
C THR A 65 -8.03 -12.80 9.77
N ASP A 66 -7.35 -11.93 10.52
CA ASP A 66 -7.90 -11.25 11.69
C ASP A 66 -8.37 -9.82 11.37
N GLY A 67 -9.30 -9.31 12.18
CA GLY A 67 -9.65 -7.88 12.26
C GLY A 67 -10.94 -7.45 11.55
N ALA A 68 -11.71 -8.39 10.99
CA ALA A 68 -13.02 -8.12 10.39
C ALA A 68 -14.06 -7.74 11.46
N ASP A 69 -15.10 -7.02 11.06
CA ASP A 69 -16.25 -6.76 11.93
C ASP A 69 -17.09 -8.04 12.13
N PRO A 70 -17.82 -8.19 13.27
CA PRO A 70 -18.65 -9.36 13.53
C PRO A 70 -19.61 -9.71 12.37
N GLY A 71 -19.72 -11.00 12.06
CA GLY A 71 -20.53 -11.50 10.94
C GLY A 71 -19.81 -11.53 9.59
N HIS A 72 -18.55 -11.07 9.55
CA HIS A 72 -17.70 -11.16 8.36
C HIS A 72 -16.39 -11.87 8.69
N GLU A 73 -15.76 -12.42 7.66
CA GLU A 73 -14.40 -12.94 7.71
C GLU A 73 -13.50 -12.08 6.83
N PHE A 74 -12.22 -12.08 7.21
CA PHE A 74 -11.12 -11.37 6.55
C PHE A 74 -11.23 -9.84 6.59
N ALA A 75 -10.39 -9.18 7.36
CA ALA A 75 -10.35 -7.72 7.37
C ALA A 75 -9.87 -7.17 6.03
N ILE A 76 -10.39 -6.02 5.61
CA ILE A 76 -9.86 -5.26 4.49
C ILE A 76 -9.28 -3.94 5.00
N TYR A 77 -8.01 -3.69 4.68
CA TYR A 77 -7.33 -2.43 4.94
C TYR A 77 -7.02 -1.72 3.62
N ARG A 78 -7.23 -0.40 3.56
CA ARG A 78 -6.89 0.44 2.41
C ARG A 78 -5.76 1.40 2.78
N SER A 79 -4.82 1.63 1.87
CA SER A 79 -3.73 2.59 2.06
C SER A 79 -3.38 3.30 0.74
N PRO A 80 -3.23 4.63 0.73
CA PRO A 80 -2.75 5.34 -0.46
C PRO A 80 -1.22 5.28 -0.62
N ASP A 81 -0.48 4.98 0.46
CA ASP A 81 0.97 5.07 0.52
C ASP A 81 1.64 3.77 0.98
N LEU A 82 0.90 2.65 1.04
CA LEU A 82 1.33 1.31 1.47
C LEU A 82 1.77 1.22 2.96
N VAL A 83 1.75 2.32 3.70
CA VAL A 83 2.25 2.36 5.09
C VAL A 83 1.24 2.96 6.05
N THR A 84 0.38 3.86 5.58
CA THR A 84 -0.74 4.36 6.35
C THR A 84 -2.01 3.63 5.98
N TRP A 85 -2.41 2.71 6.84
CA TRP A 85 -3.56 1.83 6.61
C TRP A 85 -4.81 2.32 7.34
N GLN A 86 -5.97 2.11 6.72
CA GLN A 86 -7.29 2.30 7.30
C GLN A 86 -8.12 1.02 7.17
N ARG A 87 -8.76 0.59 8.26
CA ARG A 87 -9.72 -0.51 8.21
C ARG A 87 -10.99 -0.06 7.50
N LEU A 88 -11.46 -0.87 6.55
CA LEU A 88 -12.79 -0.72 5.98
C LEU A 88 -13.82 -1.47 6.85
N PRO A 89 -15.05 -0.94 7.00
CA PRO A 89 -16.11 -1.65 7.72
C PRO A 89 -16.44 -3.01 7.09
N GLY A 90 -16.85 -3.98 7.91
CA GLY A 90 -17.18 -5.33 7.48
C GLY A 90 -15.96 -6.25 7.36
N GLY A 91 -15.92 -7.02 6.28
CA GLY A 91 -14.84 -7.94 5.91
C GLY A 91 -15.01 -8.38 4.45
N ALA A 92 -14.06 -9.15 3.93
CA ALA A 92 -14.10 -9.58 2.54
C ALA A 92 -15.24 -10.57 2.28
N LEU A 93 -15.50 -11.47 3.24
CA LEU A 93 -16.52 -12.52 3.11
C LEU A 93 -17.64 -12.30 4.14
N ASP A 94 -18.88 -12.22 3.66
CA ASP A 94 -20.07 -12.14 4.52
C ASP A 94 -20.51 -13.55 4.93
N MET A 95 -20.59 -13.82 6.23
CA MET A 95 -20.95 -15.16 6.73
C MET A 95 -22.43 -15.52 6.54
N SER A 96 -23.24 -14.58 6.06
CA SER A 96 -24.62 -14.83 5.61
C SER A 96 -24.73 -15.20 4.13
N ASP A 97 -23.62 -15.27 3.38
CA ASP A 97 -23.60 -15.76 2.00
C ASP A 97 -24.23 -17.17 1.92
N GLY A 98 -25.21 -17.33 1.02
CA GLY A 98 -25.95 -18.58 0.84
C GLY A 98 -25.08 -19.73 0.31
N ASP A 99 -23.96 -19.41 -0.34
CA ASP A 99 -22.99 -20.37 -0.86
C ASP A 99 -21.84 -20.63 0.13
N GLN A 100 -22.00 -20.25 1.41
CA GLN A 100 -20.97 -20.49 2.41
C GLN A 100 -20.81 -21.99 2.72
N TRP A 101 -19.67 -22.56 2.31
CA TRP A 101 -19.33 -23.98 2.49
C TRP A 101 -18.43 -24.26 3.70
N GLY A 102 -17.62 -23.27 4.12
CA GLY A 102 -16.76 -23.38 5.29
C GLY A 102 -17.57 -23.38 6.59
N ARG A 103 -17.13 -24.16 7.58
CA ARG A 103 -17.70 -24.15 8.94
C ARG A 103 -17.11 -23.05 9.81
N ASP A 104 -15.80 -22.96 9.81
CA ASP A 104 -14.94 -22.09 10.63
C ASP A 104 -13.49 -22.21 10.12
N TRP A 105 -12.53 -21.63 10.85
CA TRP A 105 -11.10 -21.63 10.50
C TRP A 105 -10.81 -20.96 9.15
N PHE A 106 -11.44 -19.81 8.94
CA PHE A 106 -11.23 -18.95 7.79
C PHE A 106 -9.86 -18.29 7.89
N TRP A 107 -8.90 -18.75 7.09
CA TRP A 107 -7.50 -18.32 7.22
C TRP A 107 -6.86 -17.95 5.88
N ALA A 108 -5.87 -17.05 5.98
CA ALA A 108 -4.90 -16.67 4.95
C ALA A 108 -5.54 -16.30 3.61
N PRO A 109 -6.30 -15.18 3.56
CA PRO A 109 -6.92 -14.71 2.32
C PRO A 109 -5.87 -14.12 1.37
N GLU A 110 -5.96 -14.45 0.08
CA GLU A 110 -5.21 -13.77 -0.98
C GLU A 110 -6.15 -13.31 -2.10
N VAL A 111 -5.92 -12.11 -2.66
CA VAL A 111 -6.83 -11.51 -3.65
C VAL A 111 -6.12 -11.14 -4.95
N TYR A 112 -6.66 -11.58 -6.08
CA TYR A 112 -6.06 -11.39 -7.40
C TYR A 112 -6.98 -10.60 -8.33
N HIS A 113 -6.48 -9.49 -8.88
CA HIS A 113 -7.21 -8.65 -9.82
C HIS A 113 -6.88 -9.01 -11.27
N ASN A 114 -7.88 -9.37 -12.07
CA ASN A 114 -7.72 -9.51 -13.51
C ASN A 114 -8.05 -8.19 -14.23
N PRO A 115 -7.06 -7.46 -14.79
CA PRO A 115 -7.31 -6.21 -15.49
C PRO A 115 -8.12 -6.38 -16.79
N ALA A 116 -8.16 -7.57 -17.38
CA ALA A 116 -8.92 -7.84 -18.61
C ALA A 116 -10.42 -7.98 -18.36
N THR A 117 -10.81 -8.56 -17.21
CA THR A 117 -12.22 -8.75 -16.84
C THR A 117 -12.70 -7.73 -15.81
N GLY A 118 -11.78 -7.08 -15.08
CA GLY A 118 -12.07 -6.19 -13.96
C GLY A 118 -12.47 -6.91 -12.66
N ARG A 119 -12.34 -8.24 -12.61
CA ARG A 119 -12.75 -9.07 -11.46
C ARG A 119 -11.64 -9.22 -10.44
N TYR A 120 -12.04 -9.31 -9.17
CA TYR A 120 -11.20 -9.63 -8.02
C TYR A 120 -11.55 -11.02 -7.50
N PHE A 121 -10.57 -11.88 -7.35
CA PHE A 121 -10.76 -13.25 -6.87
C PHE A 121 -10.07 -13.44 -5.53
N LEU A 122 -10.85 -13.71 -4.49
CA LEU A 122 -10.39 -14.04 -3.14
C LEU A 122 -10.23 -15.55 -3.01
N PHE A 123 -9.00 -16.01 -2.85
CA PHE A 123 -8.66 -17.36 -2.43
C PHE A 123 -8.49 -17.36 -0.92
N TYR A 124 -9.06 -18.35 -0.24
CA TYR A 124 -8.95 -18.46 1.20
C TYR A 124 -9.07 -19.92 1.62
N SER A 125 -8.59 -20.24 2.82
CA SER A 125 -8.75 -21.58 3.40
C SER A 125 -9.85 -21.60 4.46
N ALA A 126 -10.55 -22.74 4.57
CA ALA A 126 -11.53 -22.96 5.63
C ALA A 126 -11.70 -24.45 5.92
N ARG A 127 -12.16 -24.76 7.14
CA ARG A 127 -12.54 -26.12 7.51
C ARG A 127 -13.86 -26.52 6.87
N LEU A 128 -13.91 -27.69 6.25
CA LEU A 128 -15.13 -28.24 5.65
C LEU A 128 -16.27 -28.33 6.68
N ARG A 129 -17.47 -27.92 6.26
CA ARG A 129 -18.72 -28.14 7.01
C ARG A 129 -19.26 -29.55 6.83
N ASP A 130 -19.30 -30.01 5.58
CA ASP A 130 -19.85 -31.30 5.16
C ASP A 130 -18.85 -32.04 4.26
N GLY A 131 -19.09 -33.33 3.99
CA GLY A 131 -18.27 -34.09 3.03
C GLY A 131 -16.85 -34.46 3.48
N VAL A 132 -16.54 -34.37 4.78
CA VAL A 132 -15.19 -34.66 5.31
C VAL A 132 -14.69 -36.06 4.92
N ALA A 133 -15.52 -37.09 5.12
CA ALA A 133 -15.17 -38.47 4.77
C ALA A 133 -15.01 -38.69 3.25
N GLU A 134 -15.73 -37.93 2.43
CA GLU A 134 -15.61 -38.00 0.97
C GLU A 134 -14.26 -37.44 0.50
N HIS A 135 -13.81 -36.34 1.10
CA HIS A 135 -12.54 -35.71 0.73
C HIS A 135 -11.31 -36.38 1.36
N PHE A 136 -11.43 -36.92 2.58
CA PHE A 136 -10.28 -37.38 3.35
C PHE A 136 -10.32 -38.86 3.74
N GLY A 137 -11.37 -39.59 3.35
CA GLY A 137 -11.53 -41.03 3.64
C GLY A 137 -12.08 -41.36 5.03
N TYR A 138 -12.08 -40.40 5.96
CA TYR A 138 -12.54 -40.57 7.35
C TYR A 138 -13.38 -39.37 7.78
N ALA A 139 -14.40 -39.58 8.61
CA ALA A 139 -15.29 -38.51 9.06
C ALA A 139 -14.68 -37.63 10.17
N ASP A 140 -13.73 -38.18 10.92
CA ASP A 140 -13.04 -37.62 12.08
C ASP A 140 -11.61 -37.16 11.76
N PHE A 141 -11.42 -36.59 10.57
CA PHE A 141 -10.14 -36.02 10.17
C PHE A 141 -9.82 -34.77 11.01
N GLU A 142 -8.58 -34.65 11.52
CA GLU A 142 -8.18 -33.65 12.53
C GLU A 142 -8.35 -32.21 12.02
N GLU A 143 -7.83 -31.92 10.82
CA GLU A 143 -7.98 -30.61 10.16
C GLU A 143 -8.42 -30.76 8.70
N PRO A 144 -9.72 -30.90 8.43
CA PRO A 144 -10.22 -31.12 7.08
C PRO A 144 -10.37 -29.78 6.33
N SER A 145 -9.28 -29.04 6.21
CA SER A 145 -9.23 -27.74 5.55
C SER A 145 -9.00 -27.86 4.04
N LYS A 146 -9.65 -26.97 3.29
CA LYS A 146 -9.52 -26.83 1.83
C LYS A 146 -9.53 -25.35 1.46
N VAL A 147 -9.29 -25.06 0.18
CA VAL A 147 -9.33 -23.70 -0.38
C VAL A 147 -10.65 -23.43 -1.11
N GLY A 148 -11.27 -22.30 -0.81
CA GLY A 148 -12.43 -21.74 -1.50
C GLY A 148 -12.05 -20.53 -2.34
N VAL A 149 -12.95 -20.14 -3.25
CA VAL A 149 -12.76 -18.96 -4.11
C VAL A 149 -14.05 -18.15 -4.15
N ALA A 150 -13.92 -16.87 -3.83
CA ALA A 150 -14.98 -15.88 -3.93
C ALA A 150 -14.59 -14.78 -4.94
N VAL A 151 -15.58 -14.07 -5.49
CA VAL A 151 -15.38 -13.05 -6.52
C VAL A 151 -16.04 -11.72 -6.15
N SER A 152 -15.43 -10.63 -6.57
CA SER A 152 -15.99 -9.28 -6.45
C SER A 152 -15.65 -8.41 -7.66
N ASP A 153 -16.41 -7.33 -7.81
CA ASP A 153 -16.20 -6.25 -8.79
C ASP A 153 -15.35 -5.12 -8.22
N SER A 154 -15.01 -5.23 -6.94
CA SER A 154 -14.34 -4.21 -6.16
C SER A 154 -13.29 -4.85 -5.27
N PRO A 155 -12.11 -4.22 -5.10
CA PRO A 155 -11.13 -4.67 -4.11
C PRO A 155 -11.69 -4.55 -2.68
N ALA A 156 -12.67 -3.66 -2.45
CA ALA A 156 -13.32 -3.49 -1.15
C ALA A 156 -14.47 -4.49 -0.90
N GLY A 157 -14.70 -5.44 -1.81
CA GLY A 157 -15.83 -6.36 -1.72
C GLY A 157 -17.20 -5.70 -1.97
N PRO A 158 -18.30 -6.35 -1.57
CA PRO A 158 -18.33 -7.67 -0.94
C PRO A 158 -17.86 -8.76 -1.91
N PHE A 159 -17.20 -9.81 -1.39
CA PHE A 159 -16.90 -11.00 -2.17
C PHE A 159 -17.99 -12.05 -1.96
N HIS A 160 -18.36 -12.73 -3.04
CA HIS A 160 -19.35 -13.82 -3.02
C HIS A 160 -18.71 -15.12 -3.46
N ASN A 161 -19.00 -16.21 -2.76
CA ASN A 161 -18.47 -17.52 -3.15
C ASN A 161 -18.90 -17.88 -4.57
N ILE A 162 -17.97 -18.41 -5.37
CA ILE A 162 -18.27 -18.79 -6.76
C ILE A 162 -19.19 -20.03 -6.79
N THR A 163 -19.03 -20.93 -5.84
CA THR A 163 -19.89 -22.11 -5.65
C THR A 163 -20.09 -22.42 -4.16
N PRO A 164 -21.09 -23.24 -3.79
CA PRO A 164 -21.29 -23.71 -2.42
C PRO A 164 -20.28 -24.78 -1.97
N GLY A 165 -19.05 -24.76 -2.50
CA GLY A 165 -18.00 -25.73 -2.18
C GLY A 165 -16.59 -25.20 -2.45
N PRO A 166 -15.55 -25.86 -1.90
CA PRO A 166 -14.17 -25.51 -2.20
C PRO A 166 -13.80 -25.87 -3.64
N ILE A 167 -12.57 -25.54 -4.05
CA ILE A 167 -12.02 -26.03 -5.31
C ILE A 167 -12.07 -27.56 -5.37
N ASP A 168 -12.44 -28.08 -6.54
CA ASP A 168 -12.51 -29.51 -6.81
C ASP A 168 -11.09 -30.05 -7.05
N TYR A 169 -10.37 -30.26 -5.94
CA TYR A 169 -9.00 -30.78 -5.86
C TYR A 169 -8.90 -31.85 -4.76
N HIS A 170 -8.33 -33.00 -5.09
CA HIS A 170 -8.22 -34.15 -4.19
C HIS A 170 -6.76 -34.65 -4.14
N PRO A 171 -5.83 -33.84 -3.59
CA PRO A 171 -4.43 -34.21 -3.51
C PRO A 171 -4.27 -35.47 -2.66
N TYR A 172 -3.57 -36.46 -3.21
CA TYR A 172 -3.37 -37.76 -2.57
C TYR A 172 -1.90 -38.16 -2.65
N ASP A 173 -1.31 -38.53 -1.51
CA ASP A 173 0.07 -38.99 -1.42
C ASP A 173 0.08 -40.53 -1.35
N PRO A 174 0.40 -41.24 -2.45
CA PRO A 174 0.36 -42.70 -2.48
C PRO A 174 1.53 -43.36 -1.75
N ASP A 175 2.61 -42.62 -1.51
CA ASP A 175 3.86 -43.14 -0.96
C ASP A 175 3.96 -42.93 0.57
N TYR A 176 3.08 -42.10 1.13
CA TYR A 176 3.00 -41.86 2.57
C TYR A 176 2.47 -43.07 3.33
N HIS A 177 3.20 -43.51 4.35
CA HIS A 177 2.71 -44.49 5.33
C HIS A 177 1.85 -43.76 6.36
N ASP A 178 0.53 -44.01 6.36
CA ASP A 178 -0.41 -43.32 7.25
C ASP A 178 -0.35 -43.88 8.67
N VAL A 179 0.70 -43.49 9.40
CA VAL A 179 0.98 -43.96 10.76
C VAL A 179 -0.13 -43.60 11.75
N ASN A 180 -0.97 -42.60 11.45
CA ASN A 180 -2.13 -42.26 12.27
C ASN A 180 -3.09 -43.45 12.43
N LEU A 181 -3.13 -44.37 11.45
CA LEU A 181 -3.99 -45.56 11.48
C LEU A 181 -3.49 -46.69 12.37
N ILE A 182 -2.25 -46.60 12.85
CA ILE A 182 -1.66 -47.56 13.80
C ILE A 182 -1.29 -46.90 15.14
N MET A 183 -1.44 -45.58 15.25
CA MET A 183 -1.30 -44.81 16.48
C MET A 183 -2.48 -45.05 17.44
N ASP A 184 -2.28 -44.66 18.70
CA ASP A 184 -3.34 -44.69 19.70
C ASP A 184 -4.45 -43.66 19.43
N ALA A 185 -5.52 -43.72 20.22
CA ALA A 185 -6.64 -42.79 20.10
C ALA A 185 -6.28 -41.33 20.48
N GLU A 186 -5.19 -41.11 21.21
CA GLU A 186 -4.74 -39.75 21.58
C GLU A 186 -4.04 -39.07 20.41
N GLN A 187 -3.46 -39.84 19.48
CA GLN A 187 -2.80 -39.36 18.25
C GLN A 187 -1.64 -38.38 18.54
N LYS A 188 -1.01 -38.49 19.70
CA LYS A 188 0.11 -37.60 20.12
C LYS A 188 1.48 -38.22 19.96
N LYS A 189 1.57 -39.55 19.99
CA LYS A 189 2.84 -40.27 19.95
C LYS A 189 2.89 -41.19 18.73
N PRO A 190 3.77 -40.92 17.76
CA PRO A 190 3.94 -41.76 16.59
C PRO A 190 4.66 -43.08 16.95
N PRO A 191 4.71 -44.05 16.02
CA PRO A 191 5.55 -45.23 16.13
C PRO A 191 6.99 -44.90 16.57
N ALA A 192 7.60 -45.74 17.39
CA ALA A 192 8.92 -45.45 17.94
C ALA A 192 10.05 -45.66 16.93
N THR A 193 9.79 -46.38 15.84
CA THR A 193 10.77 -46.73 14.82
C THR A 193 10.20 -46.62 13.42
N LEU A 194 11.07 -46.35 12.44
CA LEU A 194 10.71 -46.38 11.02
C LEU A 194 10.15 -47.75 10.58
N GLU A 195 10.66 -48.85 11.14
CA GLU A 195 10.18 -50.19 10.80
C GLU A 195 8.73 -50.40 11.24
N GLU A 196 8.39 -49.95 12.45
CA GLU A 196 7.01 -49.97 12.95
C GLU A 196 6.09 -49.08 12.11
N GLY A 197 6.51 -47.85 11.81
CA GLY A 197 5.71 -46.94 10.98
C GLY A 197 5.49 -47.45 9.56
N ARG A 198 6.45 -48.17 8.97
CA ARG A 198 6.30 -48.83 7.67
C ARG A 198 5.26 -49.94 7.64
N THR A 199 4.76 -50.40 8.78
CA THR A 199 3.63 -51.33 8.85
C THR A 199 2.28 -50.64 8.61
N ALA A 200 2.23 -49.31 8.69
CA ALA A 200 1.03 -48.55 8.42
C ALA A 200 0.59 -48.65 6.95
N PRO A 201 -0.72 -48.60 6.67
CA PRO A 201 -1.24 -48.55 5.30
C PRO A 201 -0.62 -47.41 4.49
N LEU A 202 -0.39 -47.65 3.20
CA LEU A 202 0.04 -46.61 2.26
C LEU A 202 -1.13 -45.75 1.82
N GLY A 203 -0.86 -44.48 1.60
CA GLY A 203 -1.78 -43.56 0.98
C GLY A 203 -2.52 -42.66 1.97
N THR A 204 -2.53 -41.35 1.72
CA THR A 204 -3.38 -40.41 2.47
C THR A 204 -3.81 -39.21 1.62
N TYR A 205 -4.98 -38.66 1.92
CA TYR A 205 -5.42 -37.39 1.32
C TYR A 205 -4.84 -36.20 2.08
N ILE A 206 -4.51 -35.14 1.35
CA ILE A 206 -3.80 -33.99 1.89
C ILE A 206 -4.79 -32.85 2.22
N PRO A 207 -4.93 -32.45 3.49
CA PRO A 207 -5.55 -31.17 3.85
C PRO A 207 -4.62 -30.01 3.47
N PHE A 208 -5.19 -28.87 3.09
CA PHE A 208 -4.38 -27.73 2.67
C PHE A 208 -4.98 -26.37 2.98
N ILE A 209 -4.08 -25.42 3.25
CA ILE A 209 -4.32 -24.02 3.63
C ILE A 209 -3.34 -23.10 2.88
N ASP A 210 -3.38 -21.79 3.19
CA ASP A 210 -2.48 -20.75 2.67
C ASP A 210 -2.34 -20.74 1.14
N PRO A 211 -3.44 -20.53 0.41
CA PRO A 211 -3.37 -20.50 -1.05
C PRO A 211 -2.48 -19.34 -1.51
N ASN A 212 -1.52 -19.63 -2.39
CA ASN A 212 -0.74 -18.63 -3.10
C ASN A 212 -0.82 -18.84 -4.62
N VAL A 213 -1.50 -17.93 -5.33
CA VAL A 213 -1.70 -17.99 -6.77
C VAL A 213 -0.61 -17.20 -7.50
N PHE A 214 0.17 -17.89 -8.32
CA PHE A 214 1.27 -17.29 -9.06
C PHE A 214 1.04 -17.42 -10.56
N PHE A 215 1.16 -16.29 -11.27
CA PHE A 215 0.96 -16.21 -12.72
C PHE A 215 2.32 -16.11 -13.42
N ASP A 216 2.60 -17.00 -14.37
CA ASP A 216 3.86 -16.97 -15.12
C ASP A 216 3.67 -17.47 -16.56
N ASP A 217 4.00 -16.62 -17.53
CA ASP A 217 3.96 -16.91 -18.97
C ASP A 217 2.66 -17.62 -19.43
N GLY A 218 1.51 -17.20 -18.89
CA GLY A 218 0.17 -17.71 -19.22
C GLY A 218 -0.25 -18.97 -18.46
N ARG A 219 0.63 -19.51 -17.61
CA ARG A 219 0.32 -20.58 -16.65
C ARG A 219 -0.08 -19.97 -15.32
N ILE A 220 -0.89 -20.72 -14.58
CA ILE A 220 -1.42 -20.32 -13.28
C ILE A 220 -1.08 -21.44 -12.30
N PHE A 221 -0.34 -21.12 -11.26
CA PHE A 221 0.07 -22.06 -10.22
C PHE A 221 -0.67 -21.74 -8.93
N LEU A 222 -1.10 -22.77 -8.22
CA LEU A 222 -1.56 -22.68 -6.84
C LEU A 222 -0.52 -23.37 -5.96
N TYR A 223 0.31 -22.56 -5.31
CA TYR A 223 1.09 -22.99 -4.16
C TYR A 223 0.18 -23.04 -2.94
N TYR A 224 0.45 -23.95 -2.02
CA TYR A 224 -0.35 -24.09 -0.80
C TYR A 224 0.46 -24.82 0.28
N SER A 225 0.10 -24.57 1.53
CA SER A 225 0.63 -25.32 2.67
C SER A 225 -0.17 -26.61 2.83
N ARG A 226 0.51 -27.76 2.83
CA ARG A 226 0.00 -28.99 3.42
C ARG A 226 -0.04 -28.80 4.93
N ASN A 227 -1.19 -29.03 5.57
CA ASN A 227 -1.28 -28.90 7.02
C ASN A 227 -0.32 -29.89 7.70
N ALA A 228 0.28 -29.50 8.83
CA ALA A 228 1.15 -30.40 9.59
C ALA A 228 0.40 -31.62 10.11
N TYR A 229 -0.83 -31.41 10.55
CA TYR A 229 -1.67 -32.39 11.23
C TYR A 229 -1.83 -33.68 10.41
N ARG A 230 -1.52 -34.80 11.05
CA ARG A 230 -1.51 -36.15 10.47
C ARG A 230 -0.43 -36.38 9.41
N ASN A 231 0.52 -35.46 9.21
CA ASN A 231 1.68 -35.63 8.32
C ASN A 231 2.96 -35.94 9.11
N TRP A 232 3.06 -37.15 9.65
CA TRP A 232 4.21 -37.65 10.39
C TRP A 232 5.31 -38.15 9.44
N VAL A 233 6.39 -37.39 9.34
CA VAL A 233 7.55 -37.69 8.51
C VAL A 233 8.67 -38.24 9.38
N TRP A 234 9.35 -39.29 8.92
CA TRP A 234 10.51 -39.83 9.62
C TRP A 234 11.73 -38.94 9.38
N ASP A 235 12.22 -38.30 10.44
CA ASP A 235 13.46 -37.53 10.41
C ASP A 235 14.64 -38.49 10.62
N HIS A 236 15.47 -38.65 9.59
CA HIS A 236 16.60 -39.56 9.61
C HIS A 236 17.75 -39.11 10.51
N GLU A 237 17.88 -37.81 10.77
CA GLU A 237 18.91 -37.25 11.63
C GLU A 237 18.51 -37.36 13.10
N LEU A 238 17.25 -37.03 13.41
CA LEU A 238 16.70 -37.13 14.76
C LEU A 238 16.35 -38.58 15.15
N GLY A 239 16.15 -39.47 14.16
CA GLY A 239 15.79 -40.86 14.39
C GLY A 239 14.40 -41.05 14.99
N LYS A 240 13.46 -40.16 14.65
CA LYS A 240 12.07 -40.17 15.14
C LYS A 240 11.12 -39.53 14.11
N TYR A 241 9.82 -39.72 14.33
CA TYR A 241 8.79 -39.04 13.55
C TYR A 241 8.55 -37.62 14.05
N VAL A 242 8.38 -36.68 13.13
CA VAL A 242 7.98 -35.29 13.37
C VAL A 242 6.75 -35.00 12.52
N GLU A 243 5.77 -34.30 13.08
CA GLU A 243 4.57 -33.88 12.34
C GLU A 243 4.88 -32.57 11.57
N GLU A 244 4.84 -32.59 10.24
CA GLU A 244 5.41 -31.52 9.39
C GLU A 244 4.40 -30.86 8.45
N SER A 245 4.41 -29.52 8.36
CA SER A 245 3.82 -28.80 7.23
C SER A 245 4.84 -28.63 6.10
N ASN A 246 4.36 -28.63 4.85
CA ASN A 246 5.18 -28.49 3.65
C ASN A 246 4.49 -27.53 2.66
N VAL A 247 5.26 -26.92 1.77
CA VAL A 247 4.70 -26.16 0.63
C VAL A 247 4.68 -27.06 -0.60
N LEU A 248 3.50 -27.18 -1.22
CA LEU A 248 3.26 -27.93 -2.44
C LEU A 248 2.72 -27.00 -3.54
N VAL A 249 2.73 -27.45 -4.79
CA VAL A 249 2.14 -26.71 -5.92
C VAL A 249 1.38 -27.60 -6.87
N VAL A 250 0.35 -27.03 -7.49
CA VAL A 250 -0.41 -27.60 -8.61
C VAL A 250 -0.71 -26.52 -9.66
N GLU A 251 -0.93 -26.89 -10.91
CA GLU A 251 -1.36 -25.93 -11.95
C GLU A 251 -2.89 -25.86 -12.05
N LEU A 252 -3.39 -24.63 -12.12
CA LEU A 252 -4.78 -24.29 -12.38
C LEU A 252 -5.02 -24.05 -13.87
N THR A 253 -6.23 -24.38 -14.34
CA THR A 253 -6.68 -23.99 -15.68
C THR A 253 -6.94 -22.48 -15.75
N SER A 254 -7.14 -21.94 -16.96
CA SER A 254 -7.22 -20.47 -17.17
C SER A 254 -8.64 -19.94 -17.42
N GLU A 255 -9.63 -20.82 -17.54
CA GLU A 255 -11.01 -20.44 -17.90
C GLU A 255 -11.65 -19.54 -16.84
N TRP A 256 -11.41 -19.80 -15.56
CA TRP A 256 -11.90 -18.98 -14.46
C TRP A 256 -11.36 -17.56 -14.50
N TRP A 257 -10.07 -17.41 -14.80
CA TRP A 257 -9.42 -16.11 -14.86
C TRP A 257 -10.00 -15.28 -16.01
N ASN A 258 -10.22 -15.93 -17.15
CA ASN A 258 -10.70 -15.29 -18.37
C ASN A 258 -12.23 -15.15 -18.44
N ASP A 259 -12.97 -15.63 -17.43
CA ASP A 259 -14.42 -15.54 -17.37
C ASP A 259 -14.87 -14.12 -16.94
N PRO A 260 -15.49 -13.32 -17.83
CA PRO A 260 -15.95 -12.00 -17.47
C PRO A 260 -17.13 -12.02 -16.49
N SER A 261 -17.88 -13.10 -16.32
CA SER A 261 -18.89 -13.17 -15.25
C SER A 261 -18.29 -13.47 -13.89
N GLY A 262 -17.05 -14.00 -13.84
CA GLY A 262 -16.39 -14.37 -12.59
C GLY A 262 -17.04 -15.56 -11.88
N THR A 263 -17.87 -16.34 -12.58
CA THR A 263 -18.68 -17.44 -12.01
C THR A 263 -18.07 -18.82 -12.26
N THR A 264 -16.96 -18.88 -12.99
CA THR A 264 -16.26 -20.12 -13.26
C THR A 264 -15.29 -20.43 -12.12
N MET A 265 -15.48 -21.55 -11.42
CA MET A 265 -14.59 -22.00 -10.35
C MET A 265 -13.22 -22.42 -10.92
N PRO A 266 -12.08 -22.05 -10.30
CA PRO A 266 -10.78 -22.58 -10.69
C PRO A 266 -10.73 -24.10 -10.65
N GLN A 267 -10.04 -24.66 -11.63
CA GLN A 267 -9.96 -26.09 -11.82
C GLN A 267 -8.50 -26.54 -11.92
N ILE A 268 -8.22 -27.74 -11.40
CA ILE A 268 -6.90 -28.38 -11.54
C ILE A 268 -6.69 -28.79 -13.00
N THR A 269 -5.50 -28.56 -13.55
CA THR A 269 -5.18 -28.97 -14.92
C THR A 269 -5.23 -30.51 -15.08
N PRO A 270 -5.59 -31.02 -16.28
CA PRO A 270 -5.68 -32.47 -16.50
C PRO A 270 -4.38 -33.24 -16.23
N GLY A 271 -3.22 -32.58 -16.28
CA GLY A 271 -1.92 -33.19 -16.01
C GLY A 271 -1.69 -33.61 -14.56
N TYR A 272 -2.51 -33.13 -13.62
CA TYR A 272 -2.47 -33.50 -12.20
C TYR A 272 -3.69 -34.33 -11.77
N ARG A 273 -4.76 -34.39 -12.58
CA ARG A 273 -5.98 -35.11 -12.20
C ARG A 273 -5.78 -36.61 -12.30
N ASP A 274 -6.16 -37.33 -11.24
CA ASP A 274 -6.08 -38.81 -11.16
C ASP A 274 -4.68 -39.41 -11.42
N THR A 275 -3.60 -38.61 -11.33
CA THR A 275 -2.24 -39.13 -11.58
C THR A 275 -1.77 -40.11 -10.52
N ASN A 276 -2.32 -40.03 -9.32
CA ASN A 276 -1.99 -40.93 -8.21
C ASN A 276 -3.05 -42.04 -8.01
N ARG A 277 -3.95 -42.18 -8.98
CA ARG A 277 -4.98 -43.22 -8.97
C ARG A 277 -4.40 -44.58 -9.36
N ALA A 278 -4.64 -45.59 -8.54
CA ALA A 278 -4.28 -46.97 -8.81
C ALA A 278 -5.33 -47.65 -9.73
N PRO A 279 -4.93 -48.64 -10.56
CA PRO A 279 -5.87 -49.34 -11.46
C PRO A 279 -7.04 -50.04 -10.76
N ASP A 280 -6.86 -50.41 -9.49
CA ASP A 280 -7.84 -51.09 -8.64
C ASP A 280 -8.66 -50.15 -7.75
N ASP A 281 -8.42 -48.83 -7.83
CA ASP A 281 -9.22 -47.86 -7.09
C ASP A 281 -10.70 -47.90 -7.51
N PRO A 282 -11.64 -47.83 -6.55
CA PRO A 282 -13.07 -47.86 -6.86
C PRO A 282 -13.49 -46.79 -7.89
N PRO A 283 -14.50 -47.07 -8.73
CA PRO A 283 -15.06 -46.06 -9.62
C PRO A 283 -15.52 -44.82 -8.85
N GLY A 284 -15.17 -43.63 -9.34
CA GLY A 284 -15.55 -42.35 -8.74
C GLY A 284 -14.59 -41.81 -7.69
N VAL A 285 -13.55 -42.56 -7.29
CA VAL A 285 -12.48 -42.06 -6.43
C VAL A 285 -11.53 -41.19 -7.25
N ARG A 286 -11.31 -39.96 -6.79
CA ARG A 286 -10.38 -39.00 -7.39
C ARG A 286 -9.10 -38.90 -6.57
N LYS A 287 -7.94 -39.07 -7.21
CA LYS A 287 -6.60 -39.01 -6.55
C LYS A 287 -5.63 -38.18 -7.36
N ASP A 288 -5.60 -36.89 -7.07
CA ASP A 288 -4.80 -35.93 -7.80
C ASP A 288 -3.35 -35.91 -7.32
N GLY A 289 -2.43 -35.60 -8.22
CA GLY A 289 -1.03 -35.35 -7.94
C GLY A 289 -0.74 -33.92 -7.51
N PHE A 290 0.50 -33.72 -7.08
CA PHE A 290 1.06 -32.44 -6.64
C PHE A 290 2.57 -32.44 -6.87
N THR A 291 3.21 -31.27 -6.76
CA THR A 291 4.67 -31.13 -6.81
C THR A 291 5.18 -30.57 -5.48
N PRO A 292 6.09 -31.25 -4.77
CA PRO A 292 6.72 -30.70 -3.56
C PRO A 292 7.63 -29.50 -3.86
N ILE A 293 7.56 -28.47 -3.02
CA ILE A 293 8.30 -27.22 -3.20
C ILE A 293 9.22 -26.94 -2.01
N ILE A 294 8.65 -26.92 -0.80
CA ILE A 294 9.42 -26.78 0.45
C ILE A 294 9.06 -27.93 1.38
N ASP A 295 10.05 -28.75 1.70
CA ASP A 295 9.99 -29.76 2.74
C ASP A 295 11.35 -29.81 3.47
N TYR A 296 11.36 -30.34 4.69
CA TYR A 296 12.59 -30.39 5.48
C TYR A 296 13.56 -31.45 4.96
N GLY A 297 13.07 -32.63 4.57
CA GLY A 297 13.90 -33.75 4.14
C GLY A 297 14.77 -33.46 2.91
N SER A 298 14.27 -32.65 1.97
CA SER A 298 14.98 -32.29 0.74
C SER A 298 16.08 -31.26 0.92
N ASP A 299 15.93 -30.34 1.87
CA ASP A 299 16.88 -29.24 2.13
C ASP A 299 16.76 -28.81 3.63
N PRO A 300 17.35 -29.57 4.57
CA PRO A 300 17.12 -29.37 5.99
C PRO A 300 17.86 -28.13 6.54
N GLN A 301 17.18 -27.33 7.37
CA GLN A 301 17.79 -26.19 8.06
C GLN A 301 17.43 -26.16 9.55
N GLN A 302 18.46 -26.06 10.41
CA GLN A 302 18.28 -26.17 11.86
C GLN A 302 17.30 -25.15 12.48
N TRP A 303 17.18 -23.96 11.91
CA TRP A 303 16.30 -22.91 12.43
C TRP A 303 14.80 -23.27 12.32
N GLU A 304 14.45 -24.29 11.54
CA GLU A 304 13.08 -24.80 11.36
C GLU A 304 12.68 -25.80 12.46
N ASN A 305 13.61 -26.19 13.35
CA ASN A 305 13.41 -27.28 14.32
C ASN A 305 13.03 -26.81 15.73
N ALA A 306 12.42 -25.65 15.90
CA ALA A 306 12.19 -25.12 17.25
C ALA A 306 11.25 -25.97 18.12
N HIS A 307 10.48 -26.88 17.52
CA HIS A 307 9.39 -27.63 18.16
C HIS A 307 9.49 -29.14 17.99
N VAL A 308 10.65 -29.62 17.52
CA VAL A 308 10.80 -31.04 17.24
C VAL A 308 10.93 -31.86 18.51
N ASP A 309 11.02 -31.26 19.70
CA ASP A 309 11.14 -31.94 21.00
C ASP A 309 10.00 -31.61 21.98
N ASP A 310 8.96 -30.90 21.53
CA ASP A 310 7.84 -30.41 22.34
C ASP A 310 7.14 -31.54 23.11
N TYR A 311 7.04 -32.75 22.55
CA TYR A 311 6.42 -33.88 23.24
C TYR A 311 7.20 -34.23 24.51
N ALA A 312 8.52 -34.29 24.44
CA ALA A 312 9.35 -34.59 25.60
C ALA A 312 9.35 -33.42 26.59
N GLU A 313 9.46 -32.19 26.12
CA GLU A 313 9.54 -30.99 26.95
C GLU A 313 8.25 -30.71 27.72
N THR A 314 7.11 -31.02 27.13
CA THR A 314 5.79 -30.78 27.74
C THR A 314 5.25 -31.99 28.50
N GLY A 315 6.02 -33.08 28.60
CA GLY A 315 5.58 -34.32 29.24
C GLY A 315 4.44 -35.03 28.51
N GLY A 316 4.40 -34.90 27.18
CA GLY A 316 3.42 -35.55 26.28
C GLY A 316 2.16 -34.73 26.02
N ALA A 317 2.13 -33.45 26.43
CA ALA A 317 0.98 -32.59 26.17
C ALA A 317 0.91 -32.15 24.70
N GLU A 318 2.05 -31.78 24.12
CA GLU A 318 2.19 -31.32 22.72
C GLU A 318 2.84 -32.40 21.83
N LYS A 319 2.72 -32.25 20.51
CA LYS A 319 3.35 -33.14 19.52
C LYS A 319 4.68 -32.54 19.05
N ASP A 320 5.64 -33.40 18.70
CA ASP A 320 6.86 -32.97 18.00
C ASP A 320 6.48 -32.46 16.59
N ARG A 321 6.72 -31.18 16.31
CA ARG A 321 6.22 -30.52 15.10
C ARG A 321 7.24 -29.66 14.36
N ARG A 322 6.96 -29.43 13.08
CA ARG A 322 7.69 -28.51 12.20
C ARG A 322 6.71 -27.85 11.22
N TRP A 323 6.94 -26.58 10.89
CA TRP A 323 6.09 -25.83 9.96
C TRP A 323 6.87 -25.27 8.78
N SER A 324 6.24 -25.24 7.62
CA SER A 324 6.67 -24.52 6.42
C SER A 324 5.41 -24.08 5.69
N GLU A 325 5.04 -22.81 5.90
CA GLU A 325 3.71 -22.30 5.57
C GLU A 325 3.75 -20.86 5.01
N GLY A 326 2.59 -20.29 4.67
CA GLY A 326 2.45 -18.87 4.27
C GLY A 326 3.37 -18.46 3.13
N SER A 327 3.38 -19.25 2.04
CA SER A 327 4.32 -19.04 0.94
C SER A 327 3.95 -17.83 0.07
N THR A 328 4.94 -17.12 -0.46
CA THR A 328 4.72 -16.12 -1.52
C THR A 328 5.81 -16.20 -2.57
N VAL A 329 5.42 -16.31 -3.84
CA VAL A 329 6.34 -16.41 -4.99
C VAL A 329 6.47 -15.09 -5.74
N VAL A 330 7.70 -14.71 -6.05
CA VAL A 330 8.03 -13.56 -6.89
C VAL A 330 9.02 -13.97 -7.98
N ARG A 331 8.74 -13.54 -9.21
CA ARG A 331 9.64 -13.66 -10.36
C ARG A 331 10.37 -12.35 -10.61
N THR A 332 11.64 -12.47 -10.93
CA THR A 332 12.50 -11.39 -11.42
C THR A 332 13.42 -11.92 -12.51
N THR A 333 14.34 -11.10 -13.02
CA THR A 333 15.29 -11.48 -14.07
C THR A 333 16.71 -11.12 -13.67
N THR A 334 17.64 -12.03 -13.95
CA THR A 334 19.09 -11.77 -13.85
C THR A 334 19.53 -10.71 -14.85
N ARG A 335 20.75 -10.17 -14.70
CA ARG A 335 21.34 -9.25 -15.69
C ARG A 335 21.48 -9.87 -17.08
N GLU A 336 21.57 -11.20 -17.16
CA GLU A 336 21.61 -11.94 -18.42
C GLU A 336 20.21 -12.16 -19.04
N GLY A 337 19.15 -11.66 -18.41
CA GLY A 337 17.77 -11.80 -18.88
C GLY A 337 17.14 -13.17 -18.60
N LYS A 338 17.79 -14.01 -17.78
CA LYS A 338 17.21 -15.30 -17.35
C LYS A 338 16.22 -15.09 -16.21
N PRO A 339 15.05 -15.76 -16.23
CA PRO A 339 14.10 -15.70 -15.12
C PRO A 339 14.73 -16.26 -13.84
N ARG A 340 14.31 -15.72 -12.71
CA ARG A 340 14.67 -16.18 -11.37
C ARG A 340 13.46 -16.07 -10.46
N TYR A 341 13.20 -17.11 -9.69
CA TYR A 341 12.06 -17.20 -8.79
C TYR A 341 12.55 -17.21 -7.35
N PHE A 342 11.90 -16.41 -6.50
CA PHE A 342 12.09 -16.37 -5.06
C PHE A 342 10.77 -16.78 -4.41
N LEU A 343 10.84 -17.62 -3.39
CA LEU A 343 9.69 -18.02 -2.57
C LEU A 343 10.04 -17.71 -1.12
N THR A 344 9.29 -16.81 -0.50
CA THR A 344 9.31 -16.65 0.96
C THR A 344 8.38 -17.69 1.59
N TYR A 345 8.72 -18.21 2.75
CA TYR A 345 7.88 -19.09 3.56
C TYR A 345 8.17 -18.83 5.04
N SER A 346 7.21 -19.16 5.90
CA SER A 346 7.38 -19.04 7.35
C SER A 346 7.54 -20.42 7.98
N ALA A 347 8.33 -20.51 9.05
CA ALA A 347 8.56 -21.75 9.80
C ALA A 347 8.43 -21.53 11.32
N ASN A 348 8.34 -22.65 12.05
CA ASN A 348 8.03 -22.72 13.47
C ASN A 348 6.58 -22.32 13.80
N ASN A 349 6.18 -22.37 15.08
CA ASN A 349 4.81 -22.07 15.49
C ASN A 349 4.55 -20.55 15.53
N PHE A 350 3.51 -20.09 14.84
CA PHE A 350 3.08 -18.68 14.80
C PHE A 350 2.83 -18.05 16.19
N ALA A 351 2.70 -18.84 17.26
CA ALA A 351 2.44 -18.36 18.61
C ALA A 351 3.72 -18.12 19.44
N ASN A 352 4.92 -18.33 18.90
CA ASN A 352 6.14 -18.24 19.69
C ASN A 352 7.26 -17.39 19.07
N SER A 353 8.36 -17.27 19.82
CA SER A 353 9.51 -16.42 19.45
C SER A 353 10.35 -16.94 18.28
N PHE A 354 10.13 -18.18 17.86
CA PHE A 354 10.89 -18.80 16.77
C PHE A 354 10.20 -18.64 15.41
N TYR A 355 8.96 -18.16 15.37
CA TYR A 355 8.30 -17.85 14.11
C TYR A 355 9.11 -16.83 13.30
N GLY A 356 9.43 -17.21 12.07
CA GLY A 356 10.30 -16.42 11.21
C GLY A 356 10.17 -16.81 9.74
N VAL A 357 10.71 -15.95 8.89
CA VAL A 357 10.63 -16.06 7.43
C VAL A 357 11.96 -16.56 6.88
N GLY A 358 11.89 -17.65 6.14
CA GLY A 358 12.94 -18.10 5.24
C GLY A 358 12.62 -17.76 3.79
N TYR A 359 13.58 -17.95 2.90
CA TYR A 359 13.32 -17.98 1.48
C TYR A 359 14.08 -19.09 0.76
N ALA A 360 13.57 -19.47 -0.40
CA ALA A 360 14.18 -20.38 -1.34
C ALA A 360 14.24 -19.75 -2.74
N VAL A 361 15.10 -20.29 -3.60
CA VAL A 361 15.32 -19.80 -4.97
C VAL A 361 15.25 -20.95 -5.96
N ALA A 362 14.66 -20.69 -7.13
CA ALA A 362 14.59 -21.61 -8.26
C ALA A 362 14.75 -20.90 -9.61
N ASP A 363 14.98 -21.69 -10.65
CA ASP A 363 15.02 -21.24 -12.06
C ASP A 363 13.75 -21.62 -12.84
N ASP A 364 12.83 -22.36 -12.21
CA ASP A 364 11.53 -22.77 -12.72
C ASP A 364 10.53 -22.73 -11.55
N PRO A 365 9.26 -22.32 -11.76
CA PRO A 365 8.24 -22.30 -10.70
C PRO A 365 8.01 -23.69 -10.05
N LEU A 366 8.15 -24.78 -10.80
CA LEU A 366 8.03 -26.14 -10.27
C LEU A 366 9.32 -26.64 -9.57
N GLY A 367 10.35 -25.78 -9.47
CA GLY A 367 11.61 -26.09 -8.84
C GLY A 367 12.65 -26.73 -9.77
N PRO A 368 13.72 -27.34 -9.22
CA PRO A 368 13.94 -27.58 -7.80
C PRO A 368 14.22 -26.27 -7.04
N TRP A 369 13.60 -26.14 -5.87
CA TRP A 369 13.84 -25.02 -4.96
C TRP A 369 15.04 -25.31 -4.05
N ARG A 370 15.80 -24.27 -3.73
CA ARG A 370 16.94 -24.33 -2.81
C ARG A 370 16.78 -23.27 -1.73
N LYS A 371 16.70 -23.69 -0.47
CA LYS A 371 16.61 -22.79 0.67
C LYS A 371 17.91 -22.02 0.83
N SER A 372 17.81 -20.76 1.21
CA SER A 372 18.99 -19.93 1.42
C SER A 372 19.69 -20.29 2.72
N PRO A 373 21.03 -20.42 2.74
CA PRO A 373 21.78 -20.56 3.98
C PRO A 373 21.73 -19.30 4.87
N ALA A 374 21.16 -18.20 4.37
CA ALA A 374 20.94 -16.97 5.15
C ALA A 374 19.64 -16.98 5.95
N ASN A 375 18.84 -18.05 5.87
CA ASN A 375 17.58 -18.14 6.62
C ASN A 375 17.83 -18.29 8.14
N PRO A 376 16.94 -17.74 8.99
CA PRO A 376 15.81 -16.89 8.63
C PRO A 376 16.25 -15.46 8.25
N VAL A 377 15.54 -14.84 7.30
CA VAL A 377 15.77 -13.46 6.84
C VAL A 377 14.92 -12.41 7.55
N LEU A 378 13.90 -12.86 8.30
CA LEU A 378 13.11 -12.04 9.21
C LEU A 378 12.73 -12.92 10.41
N SER A 379 12.92 -12.43 11.62
CA SER A 379 12.62 -13.15 12.87
C SER A 379 12.38 -12.15 13.99
N GLN A 380 12.00 -12.65 15.16
CA GLN A 380 11.89 -11.82 16.36
C GLN A 380 13.18 -11.05 16.66
N ASP A 381 13.02 -9.77 17.04
CA ASP A 381 14.03 -8.89 17.60
C ASP A 381 13.40 -8.04 18.70
N GLU A 382 13.68 -8.39 19.96
CA GLU A 382 13.16 -7.71 21.14
C GLU A 382 13.62 -6.25 21.24
N GLN A 383 14.81 -5.93 20.71
CA GLN A 383 15.33 -4.55 20.74
C GLN A 383 14.53 -3.62 19.83
N LEU A 384 13.90 -4.18 18.80
CA LEU A 384 13.02 -3.48 17.89
C LEU A 384 11.54 -3.57 18.31
N GLY A 385 11.21 -4.33 19.35
CA GLY A 385 9.83 -4.61 19.73
C GLY A 385 9.07 -5.42 18.69
N MET A 386 9.77 -6.30 17.95
CA MET A 386 9.17 -7.14 16.92
C MET A 386 9.23 -8.61 17.36
N TYR A 387 8.08 -9.24 17.51
CA TYR A 387 7.95 -10.62 17.99
C TYR A 387 7.17 -11.46 16.96
N SER A 388 7.52 -12.74 16.83
CA SER A 388 6.80 -13.73 16.01
C SER A 388 6.30 -13.17 14.67
N THR A 389 7.23 -12.89 13.76
CA THR A 389 6.96 -12.16 12.53
C THR A 389 7.08 -13.05 11.32
N GLY A 390 6.08 -13.01 10.43
CA GLY A 390 6.01 -13.88 9.28
C GLY A 390 4.70 -13.76 8.52
N HIS A 391 4.43 -14.78 7.72
CA HIS A 391 3.28 -14.93 6.82
C HIS A 391 2.91 -13.60 6.16
N GLY A 392 3.69 -13.23 5.16
CA GLY A 392 3.49 -11.98 4.44
C GLY A 392 3.52 -12.19 2.93
N SER A 393 3.07 -11.15 2.24
CA SER A 393 3.00 -11.08 0.79
C SER A 393 3.95 -10.02 0.25
N VAL A 394 4.34 -10.16 -1.01
CA VAL A 394 5.28 -9.25 -1.68
C VAL A 394 4.54 -8.41 -2.70
N ILE A 395 4.80 -7.10 -2.69
CA ILE A 395 4.27 -6.17 -3.68
C ILE A 395 5.37 -5.31 -4.29
N SER A 396 5.24 -5.08 -5.60
CA SER A 396 6.05 -4.10 -6.32
C SER A 396 5.35 -2.75 -6.34
N LEU A 397 6.12 -1.69 -6.12
CA LEU A 397 5.60 -0.34 -6.36
C LEU A 397 5.40 -0.09 -7.87
N PRO A 398 4.55 0.87 -8.28
CA PRO A 398 4.28 1.17 -9.69
C PRO A 398 5.52 1.53 -10.52
N ASP A 399 6.57 2.07 -9.87
CA ASP A 399 7.82 2.41 -10.53
C ASP A 399 8.77 1.21 -10.70
N ALA A 400 8.38 0.04 -10.19
CA ALA A 400 9.13 -1.21 -10.12
C ALA A 400 10.54 -1.06 -9.48
N ALA A 401 10.81 0.05 -8.79
CA ALA A 401 12.11 0.34 -8.21
C ALA A 401 12.26 -0.29 -6.82
N GLU A 402 11.15 -0.44 -6.11
CA GLU A 402 11.12 -0.98 -4.74
C GLU A 402 10.10 -2.12 -4.61
N LEU A 403 10.46 -3.09 -3.78
CA LEU A 403 9.58 -4.17 -3.34
C LEU A 403 9.31 -3.99 -1.84
N TYR A 404 8.14 -4.43 -1.42
CA TYR A 404 7.75 -4.45 -0.03
C TYR A 404 7.20 -5.82 0.34
N TYR A 405 7.50 -6.26 1.55
CA TYR A 405 6.95 -7.42 2.21
C TYR A 405 5.96 -6.92 3.27
N VAL A 406 4.67 -7.14 3.04
CA VAL A 406 3.60 -6.81 3.99
C VAL A 406 3.30 -8.06 4.78
N HIS A 407 3.48 -8.02 6.08
CA HIS A 407 3.50 -9.22 6.93
C HIS A 407 2.89 -8.93 8.28
N HIS A 408 2.67 -9.98 9.07
CA HIS A 408 2.30 -9.81 10.46
C HIS A 408 3.52 -9.85 11.38
N GLY A 409 3.32 -9.33 12.59
CA GLY A 409 4.24 -9.44 13.72
C GLY A 409 3.52 -9.04 15.00
N ARG A 410 4.14 -9.21 16.15
CA ARG A 410 3.60 -8.76 17.43
C ARG A 410 4.47 -7.64 18.00
N PRO A 411 3.89 -6.52 18.49
CA PRO A 411 4.66 -5.44 19.10
C PRO A 411 5.17 -5.78 20.51
N SER A 412 4.64 -6.84 21.12
CA SER A 412 5.11 -7.44 22.38
C SER A 412 4.65 -8.90 22.47
N ALA A 413 5.08 -9.64 23.50
CA ALA A 413 4.64 -11.03 23.70
C ALA A 413 3.14 -11.17 24.03
N GLU A 414 2.50 -10.10 24.50
CA GLU A 414 1.12 -10.10 25.00
C GLU A 414 0.10 -9.54 24.00
N ILE A 415 0.57 -8.84 22.96
CA ILE A 415 -0.29 -8.22 21.96
C ILE A 415 -0.38 -9.12 20.74
N ASP A 416 -1.60 -9.39 20.29
CA ASP A 416 -1.86 -10.17 19.06
C ASP A 416 -1.24 -9.56 17.81
N ARG A 417 -1.20 -10.37 16.75
CA ARG A 417 -0.58 -10.05 15.47
C ARG A 417 -1.11 -8.72 14.89
N ARG A 418 -0.19 -7.91 14.36
CA ARG A 418 -0.40 -6.58 13.79
C ARG A 418 0.19 -6.48 12.40
N LEU A 419 -0.31 -5.55 11.61
CA LEU A 419 0.16 -5.28 10.25
C LEU A 419 1.50 -4.53 10.24
N TYR A 420 2.45 -5.02 9.45
CA TYR A 420 3.74 -4.39 9.19
C TYR A 420 4.01 -4.31 7.69
N THR A 421 4.70 -3.26 7.28
CA THR A 421 5.16 -3.02 5.91
C THR A 421 6.67 -2.82 5.91
N SER A 422 7.39 -3.82 5.39
CA SER A 422 8.84 -3.87 5.41
C SER A 422 9.40 -3.79 3.99
N ARG A 423 10.49 -3.05 3.79
CA ARG A 423 11.15 -3.02 2.47
C ARG A 423 11.77 -4.37 2.16
N LEU A 424 11.63 -4.82 0.92
CA LEU A 424 12.24 -6.04 0.42
C LEU A 424 13.22 -5.70 -0.71
N ARG A 425 14.36 -6.38 -0.73
CA ARG A 425 15.36 -6.25 -1.80
C ARG A 425 15.72 -7.61 -2.36
N LEU A 426 15.73 -7.71 -3.68
CA LEU A 426 16.17 -8.89 -4.43
C LEU A 426 17.47 -8.58 -5.18
N ASP A 427 18.38 -9.54 -5.17
CA ASP A 427 19.52 -9.62 -6.10
C ASP A 427 19.44 -10.98 -6.82
N PRO A 428 18.88 -11.02 -8.04
CA PRO A 428 18.70 -12.27 -8.79
C PRO A 428 20.00 -12.91 -9.28
N ASP A 429 21.06 -12.11 -9.45
CA ASP A 429 22.37 -12.60 -9.87
C ASP A 429 23.06 -13.33 -8.71
N ARG A 430 22.84 -12.86 -7.48
CA ARG A 430 23.38 -13.45 -6.24
C ARG A 430 22.43 -14.38 -5.51
N SER A 431 21.21 -14.57 -6.02
CA SER A 431 20.14 -15.33 -5.36
C SER A 431 19.91 -14.86 -3.91
N SER A 432 20.00 -13.55 -3.66
CA SER A 432 19.87 -12.99 -2.32
C SER A 432 18.59 -12.19 -2.15
N LEU A 433 17.89 -12.42 -1.04
CA LEU A 433 16.71 -11.69 -0.61
C LEU A 433 16.99 -11.09 0.77
N ARG A 434 16.54 -9.86 1.00
CA ARG A 434 16.61 -9.20 2.32
C ARG A 434 15.30 -8.49 2.62
N ILE A 435 14.88 -8.55 3.87
CA ILE A 435 13.71 -7.84 4.41
C ILE A 435 14.22 -6.88 5.49
N ASP A 436 13.80 -5.61 5.44
CA ASP A 436 14.15 -4.59 6.43
C ASP A 436 13.16 -4.65 7.60
N GLY A 437 13.48 -5.43 8.64
CA GLY A 437 12.65 -5.62 9.84
C GLY A 437 12.66 -4.47 10.85
N THR A 438 13.18 -3.29 10.46
CA THR A 438 13.23 -2.09 11.31
C THR A 438 11.85 -1.61 11.78
N THR A 439 11.78 -1.14 13.02
CA THR A 439 10.62 -0.40 13.55
C THR A 439 10.89 1.11 13.66
N GLN A 440 12.08 1.56 13.25
CA GLN A 440 12.47 2.97 13.18
C GLN A 440 12.00 3.65 11.89
N ASP A 441 12.04 4.99 11.89
CA ASP A 441 11.72 5.83 10.74
C ASP A 441 12.50 5.44 9.48
N ARG A 442 11.76 5.25 8.39
CA ARG A 442 12.30 5.07 7.04
C ARG A 442 11.64 6.05 6.08
N PRO A 443 12.29 6.43 4.96
CA PRO A 443 11.63 7.23 3.94
C PRO A 443 10.31 6.61 3.52
N VAL A 444 9.32 7.40 3.12
CA VAL A 444 8.08 6.88 2.51
C VAL A 444 8.36 6.08 1.23
N PRO A 445 7.46 5.16 0.82
CA PRO A 445 7.62 4.44 -0.44
C PRO A 445 7.77 5.36 -1.65
N SER A 446 8.55 4.95 -2.65
CA SER A 446 8.76 5.79 -3.83
C SER A 446 7.47 6.07 -4.60
N GLY A 447 7.35 7.30 -5.11
CA GLY A 447 6.16 7.75 -5.84
C GLY A 447 4.99 8.22 -4.97
N VAL A 448 5.11 8.17 -3.64
CA VAL A 448 4.11 8.74 -2.72
C VAL A 448 4.24 10.27 -2.64
N ALA A 449 5.46 10.79 -2.57
CA ALA A 449 5.77 12.22 -2.57
C ALA A 449 6.09 12.72 -4.00
N PRO A 450 5.97 14.03 -4.30
CA PRO A 450 5.61 15.13 -3.39
C PRO A 450 4.14 15.08 -2.94
N TYR A 451 3.86 15.72 -1.80
CA TYR A 451 2.51 15.87 -1.28
C TYR A 451 1.94 17.25 -1.64
N SER A 452 0.62 17.36 -1.70
CA SER A 452 -0.09 18.64 -1.78
C SER A 452 -1.11 18.76 -0.65
N LEU A 453 -1.09 19.90 0.06
CA LEU A 453 -2.09 20.28 1.05
C LEU A 453 -3.06 21.29 0.44
N ILE A 454 -4.36 21.03 0.57
CA ILE A 454 -5.44 21.82 0.00
C ILE A 454 -6.42 22.15 1.12
N ALA A 455 -6.79 23.42 1.27
CA ALA A 455 -7.91 23.83 2.11
C ALA A 455 -9.21 23.80 1.28
N ASP A 456 -10.32 23.39 1.88
CA ASP A 456 -11.64 23.37 1.23
C ASP A 456 -12.21 24.77 1.00
N ARG A 457 -11.67 25.76 1.72
CA ARG A 457 -12.09 27.16 1.70
C ARG A 457 -10.87 28.08 1.61
N PRO A 458 -10.93 29.10 0.74
CA PRO A 458 -9.84 30.07 0.61
C PRO A 458 -9.89 31.19 1.66
N LEU A 459 -10.90 31.20 2.53
CA LEU A 459 -11.13 32.19 3.59
C LEU A 459 -11.91 31.54 4.74
N VAL A 460 -11.47 31.78 5.97
CA VAL A 460 -12.20 31.45 7.19
C VAL A 460 -12.90 32.70 7.71
N ASP A 461 -14.16 32.86 7.34
CA ASP A 461 -15.01 33.93 7.87
C ASP A 461 -15.50 33.54 9.26
N VAL A 462 -15.15 34.35 10.26
CA VAL A 462 -15.57 34.18 11.65
C VAL A 462 -16.63 35.20 12.07
N SER A 463 -17.31 35.84 11.10
CA SER A 463 -18.46 36.71 11.36
C SER A 463 -19.50 35.98 12.23
N GLY A 464 -19.63 36.39 13.49
CA GLY A 464 -20.44 35.68 14.50
C GLY A 464 -19.65 34.89 15.55
N GLY A 465 -18.31 35.03 15.56
CA GLY A 465 -17.41 34.46 16.57
C GLY A 465 -16.98 33.02 16.31
N ARG A 466 -17.33 32.45 15.16
CA ARG A 466 -17.04 31.06 14.77
C ARG A 466 -16.90 30.94 13.25
N GLY A 467 -15.87 30.22 12.81
CA GLY A 467 -15.64 29.81 11.43
C GLY A 467 -15.09 28.38 11.37
N GLU A 468 -15.08 27.80 10.17
CA GLU A 468 -14.63 26.41 9.94
C GLU A 468 -13.81 26.33 8.66
N VAL A 469 -12.78 25.48 8.68
CA VAL A 469 -11.91 25.16 7.54
C VAL A 469 -11.67 23.66 7.49
N GLY A 470 -11.87 23.05 6.33
CA GLY A 470 -11.49 21.68 6.03
C GLY A 470 -10.19 21.63 5.22
N TRP A 471 -9.53 20.48 5.21
CA TRP A 471 -8.33 20.26 4.43
C TRP A 471 -8.18 18.83 3.94
N ARG A 472 -7.37 18.69 2.89
CA ARG A 472 -7.00 17.42 2.29
C ARG A 472 -5.52 17.42 1.97
N VAL A 473 -4.84 16.31 2.26
CA VAL A 473 -3.47 16.06 1.82
C VAL A 473 -3.52 14.97 0.77
N ASP A 474 -2.91 15.19 -0.38
CA ASP A 474 -2.80 14.22 -1.46
C ASP A 474 -1.37 13.77 -1.66
N THR A 475 -1.21 12.49 -2.01
CA THR A 475 0.02 11.90 -2.55
C THR A 475 0.30 12.44 -3.96
N ALA A 476 1.47 12.14 -4.53
CA ALA A 476 1.84 12.54 -5.89
C ALA A 476 0.88 12.01 -6.97
N SER A 477 0.17 10.90 -6.72
CA SER A 477 -0.86 10.37 -7.62
C SER A 477 -2.21 11.06 -7.47
N GLY A 478 -2.35 12.03 -6.57
CA GLY A 478 -3.63 12.71 -6.27
C GLY A 478 -4.53 11.92 -5.33
N THR A 479 -4.00 10.88 -4.67
CA THR A 479 -4.77 10.03 -3.74
C THR A 479 -4.73 10.62 -2.33
N ALA A 480 -5.90 10.77 -1.70
CA ALA A 480 -6.05 11.38 -0.39
C ALA A 480 -5.39 10.57 0.73
N MET A 481 -4.59 11.26 1.55
CA MET A 481 -3.99 10.71 2.75
C MET A 481 -5.04 10.54 3.87
N PRO A 482 -4.98 9.45 4.64
CA PRO A 482 -5.91 9.18 5.73
C PRO A 482 -5.56 10.00 6.98
N LEU A 483 -6.08 11.22 7.09
CA LEU A 483 -5.79 12.12 8.23
C LEU A 483 -6.42 11.67 9.56
N GLY A 484 -7.34 10.71 9.54
CA GLY A 484 -7.83 10.04 10.75
C GLY A 484 -6.84 9.00 11.33
N ASN A 485 -5.81 8.60 10.58
CA ASN A 485 -4.74 7.76 11.08
C ASN A 485 -3.70 8.63 11.82
N SER A 486 -3.31 8.24 13.03
CA SER A 486 -2.43 9.02 13.92
C SER A 486 -1.04 9.32 13.37
N LEU A 487 -0.59 8.59 12.34
CA LEU A 487 0.66 8.86 11.64
C LEU A 487 0.63 10.16 10.86
N ASN A 488 -0.56 10.67 10.54
CA ASN A 488 -0.76 11.90 9.77
C ASN A 488 -1.50 12.93 10.60
N ARG A 489 -1.16 14.21 10.43
CA ARG A 489 -2.01 15.32 10.84
C ARG A 489 -1.74 16.55 9.99
N VAL A 490 -2.68 17.47 9.99
CA VAL A 490 -2.43 18.86 9.62
C VAL A 490 -2.48 19.69 10.90
N GLU A 491 -1.42 20.44 11.16
CA GLU A 491 -1.30 21.31 12.33
C GLU A 491 -1.68 22.74 11.94
N PRO A 492 -2.81 23.27 12.44
CA PRO A 492 -3.17 24.67 12.27
C PRO A 492 -2.45 25.58 13.28
N GLN A 493 -1.93 26.71 12.81
CA GLN A 493 -1.20 27.69 13.61
C GLN A 493 -1.67 29.12 13.31
N VAL A 494 -1.96 29.86 14.36
CA VAL A 494 -2.25 31.30 14.34
C VAL A 494 -1.34 32.01 15.34
N ASP A 495 -1.11 33.31 15.15
CA ASP A 495 -0.44 34.12 16.17
C ASP A 495 -1.26 34.09 17.48
N PRO A 496 -0.69 33.65 18.63
CA PRO A 496 -1.40 33.64 19.91
C PRO A 496 -1.95 35.01 20.35
N ALA A 497 -1.37 36.11 19.84
CA ALA A 497 -1.83 37.46 20.11
C ALA A 497 -3.09 37.86 19.31
N SER A 498 -3.55 37.02 18.36
CA SER A 498 -4.68 37.33 17.49
C SER A 498 -6.06 37.28 18.18
N GLY A 499 -6.13 36.68 19.38
CA GLY A 499 -7.39 36.44 20.09
C GLY A 499 -8.24 35.31 19.48
N LEU A 500 -7.69 34.53 18.53
CA LEU A 500 -8.33 33.35 17.98
C LEU A 500 -7.96 32.09 18.77
N THR A 501 -8.93 31.19 18.90
CA THR A 501 -8.72 29.81 19.35
C THR A 501 -8.98 28.89 18.16
N VAL A 502 -8.08 27.94 17.91
CA VAL A 502 -8.27 26.92 16.86
C VAL A 502 -8.45 25.55 17.51
N GLU A 503 -9.56 24.90 17.20
CA GLU A 503 -9.90 23.56 17.66
C GLU A 503 -9.72 22.57 16.50
N PRO A 504 -8.57 21.86 16.43
CA PRO A 504 -8.27 20.96 15.32
C PRO A 504 -9.09 19.66 15.38
N ALA A 505 -9.44 19.16 14.20
CA ALA A 505 -9.95 17.83 13.91
C ALA A 505 -9.05 17.15 12.86
N ALA A 506 -9.38 15.94 12.43
CA ALA A 506 -8.55 15.18 11.48
C ALA A 506 -8.45 15.87 10.11
N ASP A 507 -9.58 16.27 9.55
CA ASP A 507 -9.76 16.82 8.21
C ASP A 507 -10.18 18.29 8.21
N GLY A 508 -10.05 18.99 9.34
CA GLY A 508 -10.40 20.39 9.45
C GLY A 508 -10.18 20.98 10.85
N ALA A 509 -10.59 22.22 11.04
CA ALA A 509 -10.63 22.89 12.33
C ALA A 509 -11.82 23.83 12.45
N VAL A 510 -12.26 24.02 13.69
CA VAL A 510 -13.13 25.13 14.07
C VAL A 510 -12.24 26.28 14.57
N VAL A 511 -12.51 27.49 14.09
CA VAL A 511 -11.83 28.71 14.53
C VAL A 511 -12.83 29.57 15.30
N LEU A 512 -12.49 29.94 16.54
CA LEU A 512 -13.33 30.72 17.45
C LEU A 512 -12.68 32.07 17.75
N GLY A 513 -13.51 33.09 17.91
CA GLY A 513 -13.09 34.46 18.23
C GLY A 513 -13.43 35.45 17.13
N SER A 514 -13.03 36.71 17.34
CA SER A 514 -13.31 37.83 16.45
C SER A 514 -12.05 38.68 16.36
N PRO A 515 -11.19 38.47 15.34
CA PRO A 515 -9.93 39.16 15.25
C PRO A 515 -10.12 40.60 14.78
N ASP A 516 -9.31 41.52 15.29
CA ASP A 516 -9.25 42.90 14.80
C ASP A 516 -8.42 42.93 13.49
N GLY A 517 -9.08 42.61 12.38
CA GLY A 517 -8.48 42.62 11.03
C GLY A 517 -8.33 41.22 10.41
N VAL A 518 -7.24 41.00 9.69
CA VAL A 518 -6.97 39.75 8.96
C VAL A 518 -5.82 39.00 9.64
N VAL A 519 -6.06 37.75 10.00
CA VAL A 519 -5.09 36.88 10.67
C VAL A 519 -4.71 35.73 9.74
N PRO A 520 -3.42 35.50 9.48
CA PRO A 520 -2.98 34.31 8.75
C PRO A 520 -3.14 33.04 9.61
N LEU A 521 -3.87 32.06 9.10
CA LEU A 521 -3.92 30.69 9.63
C LEU A 521 -3.02 29.80 8.76
N ARG A 522 -1.88 29.39 9.29
CA ARG A 522 -0.96 28.47 8.62
C ARG A 522 -1.38 27.03 8.91
N LEU A 523 -1.54 26.23 7.86
CA LEU A 523 -1.82 24.81 7.92
C LEU A 523 -0.57 24.07 7.44
N SER A 524 -0.05 23.13 8.25
CA SER A 524 1.15 22.35 7.89
C SER A 524 0.91 20.86 7.98
N TYR A 525 1.24 20.11 6.93
CA TYR A 525 1.17 18.66 6.97
C TYR A 525 2.36 18.09 7.75
N GLN A 526 2.07 17.21 8.71
CA GLN A 526 3.04 16.60 9.60
C GLN A 526 2.86 15.09 9.64
N ARG A 527 3.99 14.36 9.70
CA ARG A 527 4.01 12.91 9.91
C ARG A 527 4.62 12.58 11.26
N ARG A 528 4.08 11.56 11.93
CA ARG A 528 4.57 11.09 13.22
C ARG A 528 5.89 10.34 13.05
N LEU A 529 6.88 10.69 13.86
CA LEU A 529 8.15 9.98 13.95
C LEU A 529 8.04 8.80 14.92
N ALA A 530 8.86 7.78 14.74
CA ALA A 530 8.94 6.62 15.64
C ALA A 530 9.25 7.04 17.09
N ALA A 531 9.99 8.14 17.27
CA ALA A 531 10.32 8.74 18.57
C ALA A 531 9.11 9.38 19.29
N GLY A 532 7.95 9.48 18.64
CA GLY A 532 6.71 10.00 19.24
C GLY A 532 6.17 11.32 18.68
N PRO A 533 6.97 12.39 18.49
CA PRO A 533 6.46 13.67 18.00
C PRO A 533 6.13 13.61 16.51
N HIS A 534 5.31 14.53 16.02
CA HIS A 534 5.21 14.74 14.57
C HIS A 534 6.18 15.81 14.11
N ALA A 535 6.69 15.63 12.91
CA ALA A 535 7.54 16.56 12.21
C ALA A 535 6.83 17.10 10.96
N GLU A 536 7.06 18.37 10.66
CA GLU A 536 6.61 18.98 9.41
C GLU A 536 7.29 18.30 8.22
N VAL A 537 6.48 17.95 7.21
CA VAL A 537 6.98 17.35 5.98
C VAL A 537 7.52 18.45 5.07
N ASN A 538 8.77 18.30 4.65
CA ASN A 538 9.43 19.15 3.67
C ASN A 538 9.65 18.40 2.36
N GLN A 539 9.61 19.17 1.28
CA GLN A 539 9.95 18.73 -0.07
C GLN A 539 10.77 19.80 -0.78
N ASP A 540 11.22 19.56 -2.01
CA ASP A 540 12.09 20.49 -2.75
C ASP A 540 11.57 21.94 -2.80
N ALA A 541 10.24 22.13 -2.83
CA ALA A 541 9.59 23.44 -2.84
C ALA A 541 9.43 24.07 -1.44
N GLY A 542 9.92 23.42 -0.39
CA GLY A 542 9.73 23.83 1.00
C GLY A 542 8.73 22.94 1.77
N PRO A 543 8.21 23.43 2.92
CA PRO A 543 7.22 22.72 3.71
C PRO A 543 5.94 22.44 2.93
N VAL A 544 5.31 21.29 3.19
CA VAL A 544 3.94 20.99 2.73
C VAL A 544 2.96 21.78 3.60
N ALA A 545 2.82 23.07 3.30
CA ALA A 545 2.02 24.00 4.08
C ALA A 545 1.27 24.99 3.18
N ILE A 546 0.12 25.47 3.65
CA ILE A 546 -0.64 26.55 3.03
C ILE A 546 -1.06 27.55 4.10
N THR A 547 -1.36 28.79 3.70
CA THR A 547 -1.86 29.81 4.62
C THR A 547 -3.19 30.35 4.12
N VAL A 548 -4.22 30.33 4.98
CA VAL A 548 -5.54 30.89 4.67
C VAL A 548 -5.82 32.11 5.56
N PRO A 549 -6.51 33.15 5.05
CA PRO A 549 -6.91 34.29 5.87
C PRO A 549 -8.08 33.92 6.77
N VAL A 550 -8.03 34.38 8.02
CA VAL A 550 -9.15 34.39 8.97
C VAL A 550 -9.54 35.84 9.22
N ALA A 551 -10.84 36.17 9.12
CA ALA A 551 -11.32 37.52 9.40
C ALA A 551 -12.79 37.54 9.82
N ASP A 552 -13.18 38.58 10.56
CA ASP A 552 -14.58 38.98 10.69
C ASP A 552 -14.94 39.89 9.49
N CYS A 553 -15.60 39.31 8.49
CA CYS A 553 -15.95 40.00 7.25
C CYS A 553 -17.11 40.98 7.49
N ALA A 554 -16.78 42.21 7.90
CA ALA A 554 -17.74 43.30 8.05
C ALA A 554 -18.58 43.56 6.79
N THR A 555 -18.03 43.27 5.60
CA THR A 555 -18.78 43.27 4.35
C THR A 555 -18.28 42.16 3.43
N THR A 556 -19.17 41.23 3.08
CA THR A 556 -18.91 40.21 2.05
C THR A 556 -19.54 40.62 0.73
N VAL A 557 -18.74 40.62 -0.33
CA VAL A 557 -19.13 41.02 -1.68
C VAL A 557 -18.95 39.83 -2.61
N THR A 558 -20.03 39.49 -3.32
CA THR A 558 -20.05 38.44 -4.35
C THR A 558 -20.63 39.00 -5.64
N GLY A 559 -20.52 38.23 -6.73
CA GLY A 559 -21.09 38.60 -8.03
C GLY A 559 -20.44 39.82 -8.69
N GLU A 560 -21.14 40.43 -9.66
CA GLU A 560 -20.62 41.59 -10.38
C GLU A 560 -20.74 42.91 -9.60
N GLN A 561 -19.65 43.67 -9.60
CA GLN A 561 -19.55 45.01 -9.03
C GLN A 561 -18.95 45.98 -10.04
N ALA A 562 -19.30 47.25 -9.93
CA ALA A 562 -18.65 48.31 -10.70
C ALA A 562 -17.27 48.64 -10.11
N ASP A 563 -17.20 49.56 -9.15
CA ASP A 563 -16.01 49.82 -8.34
C ASP A 563 -16.27 49.37 -6.90
N VAL A 564 -15.22 49.00 -6.18
CA VAL A 564 -15.29 48.70 -4.74
C VAL A 564 -14.42 49.69 -3.98
N VAL A 565 -14.99 50.34 -2.96
CA VAL A 565 -14.26 51.20 -2.03
C VAL A 565 -14.41 50.60 -0.64
N VAL A 566 -13.29 50.18 -0.07
CA VAL A 566 -13.21 49.59 1.28
C VAL A 566 -12.86 50.72 2.24
N SER A 567 -13.87 51.24 2.96
CA SER A 567 -13.74 52.44 3.80
C SER A 567 -13.34 52.15 5.24
N GLU A 568 -13.77 51.02 5.79
CA GLU A 568 -13.51 50.59 7.17
C GLU A 568 -13.70 49.07 7.29
N GLY A 569 -13.25 48.48 8.40
CA GLY A 569 -13.39 47.05 8.67
C GLY A 569 -12.68 46.18 7.64
N VAL A 570 -13.10 44.91 7.56
CA VAL A 570 -12.64 43.96 6.54
C VAL A 570 -13.72 43.81 5.47
N THR A 571 -13.39 44.11 4.21
CA THR A 571 -14.22 43.75 3.06
C THR A 571 -13.67 42.49 2.39
N CYS A 572 -14.51 41.48 2.27
CA CYS A 572 -14.19 40.17 1.70
C CYS A 572 -14.86 40.02 0.32
N LEU A 573 -14.08 40.08 -0.74
CA LEU A 573 -14.50 39.71 -2.10
C LEU A 573 -14.33 38.20 -2.24
N VAL A 574 -15.43 37.49 -2.44
CA VAL A 574 -15.44 36.03 -2.56
C VAL A 574 -16.15 35.67 -3.86
N ASP A 575 -15.41 35.03 -4.79
CA ASP A 575 -15.92 34.69 -6.13
C ASP A 575 -16.59 35.90 -6.84
N ALA A 576 -16.06 37.10 -6.61
CA ALA A 576 -16.62 38.34 -7.10
C ALA A 576 -15.95 38.77 -8.41
N ARG A 577 -16.67 39.56 -9.21
CA ARG A 577 -16.10 40.27 -10.37
C ARG A 577 -16.27 41.77 -10.21
N VAL A 578 -15.18 42.50 -10.06
CA VAL A 578 -15.16 43.96 -10.04
C VAL A 578 -14.73 44.46 -11.42
N ARG A 579 -15.67 45.07 -12.17
CA ARG A 579 -15.39 45.60 -13.53
C ARG A 579 -14.49 46.84 -13.53
N GLY A 580 -14.45 47.54 -12.40
CA GLY A 580 -13.67 48.73 -12.16
C GLY A 580 -12.49 48.45 -11.21
N SER A 581 -12.18 49.43 -10.39
CA SER A 581 -11.06 49.41 -9.45
C SER A 581 -11.49 49.07 -8.02
N VAL A 582 -10.54 48.55 -7.24
CA VAL A 582 -10.68 48.40 -5.79
C VAL A 582 -9.78 49.41 -5.09
N ARG A 583 -10.34 50.21 -4.18
CA ARG A 583 -9.59 51.16 -3.35
C ARG A 583 -9.78 50.85 -1.88
N VAL A 584 -8.68 50.67 -1.15
CA VAL A 584 -8.67 50.41 0.29
C VAL A 584 -8.21 51.67 1.03
N ALA A 585 -9.07 52.18 1.90
CA ALA A 585 -8.79 53.34 2.74
C ALA A 585 -7.83 53.00 3.89
N ALA A 586 -7.27 54.02 4.53
CA ALA A 586 -6.37 53.84 5.65
C ALA A 586 -7.06 53.12 6.82
N GLY A 587 -6.41 52.11 7.38
CA GLY A 587 -6.93 51.26 8.46
C GLY A 587 -7.95 50.19 8.01
N ALA A 588 -8.54 50.31 6.82
CA ALA A 588 -9.45 49.29 6.28
C ALA A 588 -8.67 48.12 5.67
N SER A 589 -9.30 46.95 5.57
CA SER A 589 -8.66 45.72 5.09
C SER A 589 -9.44 45.09 3.95
N LEU A 590 -8.72 44.53 2.98
CA LEU A 590 -9.28 43.82 1.84
C LEU A 590 -8.84 42.37 1.85
N ILE A 591 -9.79 41.46 1.74
CA ILE A 591 -9.56 40.08 1.31
C ILE A 591 -10.23 39.92 -0.04
N ALA A 592 -9.51 39.41 -1.04
CA ALA A 592 -10.06 39.02 -2.32
C ALA A 592 -9.61 37.60 -2.63
N VAL A 593 -10.55 36.67 -2.56
CA VAL A 593 -10.33 35.24 -2.81
C VAL A 593 -11.10 34.81 -4.05
N ASN A 594 -10.43 34.11 -4.96
CA ASN A 594 -10.99 33.63 -6.23
C ASN A 594 -11.77 34.71 -7.02
N SER A 595 -11.37 35.97 -6.86
CA SER A 595 -12.10 37.12 -7.39
C SER A 595 -11.36 37.75 -8.56
N THR A 596 -12.12 38.29 -9.52
CA THR A 596 -11.57 39.01 -10.67
C THR A 596 -11.76 40.51 -10.50
N VAL A 597 -10.70 41.28 -10.64
CA VAL A 597 -10.74 42.75 -10.66
C VAL A 597 -10.19 43.20 -12.02
N ASP A 598 -11.06 43.67 -12.91
CA ASP A 598 -10.67 44.10 -14.25
C ASP A 598 -9.78 45.37 -14.19
N GLY A 599 -9.92 46.18 -13.13
CA GLY A 599 -9.14 47.39 -12.89
C GLY A 599 -7.96 47.25 -11.90
N ALA A 600 -7.57 48.37 -11.29
CA ALA A 600 -6.45 48.44 -10.35
C ALA A 600 -6.87 48.16 -8.91
N VAL A 601 -5.98 47.57 -8.11
CA VAL A 601 -6.10 47.49 -6.65
C VAL A 601 -5.14 48.49 -6.02
N ARG A 602 -5.65 49.42 -5.21
CA ARG A 602 -4.84 50.46 -4.55
C ARG A 602 -5.17 50.56 -3.07
N ALA A 603 -4.15 50.46 -2.23
CA ALA A 603 -4.27 50.56 -0.78
C ALA A 603 -3.17 51.47 -0.22
N GLU A 604 -3.58 52.49 0.56
CA GLU A 604 -2.69 53.45 1.22
C GLU A 604 -2.93 53.39 2.74
N SER A 605 -1.92 52.95 3.48
CA SER A 605 -1.95 52.62 4.90
C SER A 605 -3.08 51.67 5.32
N PRO A 606 -3.34 50.55 4.60
CA PRO A 606 -4.41 49.63 4.95
C PRO A 606 -4.11 48.87 6.26
N GLY A 607 -5.14 48.30 6.87
CA GLY A 607 -4.99 47.29 7.91
C GLY A 607 -4.32 46.04 7.34
N ALA A 608 -4.90 45.44 6.30
CA ALA A 608 -4.35 44.29 5.58
C ALA A 608 -4.81 44.27 4.11
N VAL A 609 -4.06 43.58 3.25
CA VAL A 609 -4.47 43.29 1.87
C VAL A 609 -4.12 41.86 1.53
N TRP A 610 -5.13 41.01 1.33
CA TRP A 610 -4.96 39.62 0.96
C TRP A 610 -5.58 39.37 -0.40
N LEU A 611 -4.76 39.07 -1.40
CA LEU A 611 -5.21 38.68 -2.73
C LEU A 611 -4.78 37.23 -2.93
N SER A 612 -5.74 36.32 -3.09
CA SER A 612 -5.45 34.90 -3.27
C SER A 612 -6.32 34.26 -4.35
N GLY A 613 -5.68 33.62 -5.31
CA GLY A 613 -6.36 33.16 -6.52
C GLY A 613 -6.96 34.31 -7.35
N GLY A 614 -7.62 33.96 -8.46
CA GLY A 614 -8.28 34.92 -9.33
C GLY A 614 -7.31 35.80 -10.14
N SER A 615 -7.79 36.97 -10.59
CA SER A 615 -7.03 37.82 -11.52
C SER A 615 -7.24 39.31 -11.31
N ILE A 616 -6.19 40.10 -11.55
CA ILE A 616 -6.18 41.56 -11.50
C ILE A 616 -5.71 42.11 -12.85
N GLY A 617 -6.61 42.74 -13.60
CA GLY A 617 -6.33 43.33 -14.92
C GLY A 617 -5.47 44.60 -14.87
N GLY A 618 -5.43 45.29 -13.72
CA GLY A 618 -4.66 46.51 -13.50
C GLY A 618 -3.43 46.35 -12.59
N PRO A 619 -2.75 47.45 -12.25
CA PRO A 619 -1.65 47.44 -11.28
C PRO A 619 -2.16 47.23 -9.84
N VAL A 620 -1.38 46.50 -9.05
CA VAL A 620 -1.55 46.34 -7.59
C VAL A 620 -0.57 47.25 -6.87
N ARG A 621 -1.07 48.16 -6.01
CA ARG A 621 -0.25 49.03 -5.16
C ARG A 621 -0.70 48.94 -3.72
N VAL A 622 0.21 48.51 -2.85
CA VAL A 622 -0.01 48.47 -1.40
C VAL A 622 1.12 49.22 -0.71
N ARG A 623 0.78 50.26 0.04
CA ARG A 623 1.75 51.09 0.76
C ARG A 623 1.38 51.23 2.22
N GLY A 624 2.32 51.01 3.13
CA GLY A 624 2.16 51.33 4.55
C GLY A 624 1.23 50.40 5.33
N ALA A 625 1.03 49.16 4.87
CA ALA A 625 0.18 48.20 5.57
C ALA A 625 0.77 47.82 6.94
N VAL A 626 -0.08 47.79 7.96
CA VAL A 626 0.30 47.44 9.34
C VAL A 626 0.09 45.97 9.68
N GLY A 627 -0.79 45.28 8.95
CA GLY A 627 -1.05 43.85 9.01
C GLY A 627 -0.66 43.13 7.69
N PRO A 628 -1.12 41.89 7.49
CA PRO A 628 -0.60 41.03 6.41
C PRO A 628 -0.90 41.59 5.02
N VAL A 629 0.11 41.49 4.15
CA VAL A 629 -0.01 41.77 2.71
C VAL A 629 0.36 40.53 1.93
N ARG A 630 -0.58 39.92 1.21
CA ARG A 630 -0.31 38.71 0.42
C ARG A 630 -0.84 38.86 -1.00
N VAL A 631 -0.03 38.40 -1.96
CA VAL A 631 -0.40 38.18 -3.36
C VAL A 631 -0.02 36.73 -3.66
N ASP A 632 -1.01 35.85 -3.62
CA ASP A 632 -0.80 34.39 -3.54
C ASP A 632 -1.57 33.67 -4.66
N GLY A 633 -0.88 33.08 -5.64
CA GLY A 633 -1.52 32.42 -6.77
C GLY A 633 -2.39 33.33 -7.64
N VAL A 634 -2.05 34.63 -7.76
CA VAL A 634 -2.88 35.62 -8.49
C VAL A 634 -2.29 35.91 -9.87
N GLU A 635 -3.15 36.01 -10.88
CA GLU A 635 -2.77 36.52 -12.20
C GLU A 635 -2.90 38.04 -12.26
N VAL A 636 -1.79 38.77 -12.23
CA VAL A 636 -1.75 40.24 -12.30
C VAL A 636 -1.24 40.67 -13.68
N THR A 637 -2.10 41.25 -14.51
CA THR A 637 -1.67 41.77 -15.83
C THR A 637 -0.79 43.02 -15.69
N GLY A 638 -1.04 43.82 -14.64
CA GLY A 638 -0.28 45.03 -14.34
C GLY A 638 1.01 44.81 -13.54
N SER A 639 1.55 45.91 -12.98
CA SER A 639 2.71 45.86 -12.06
C SER A 639 2.27 45.69 -10.61
N VAL A 640 3.04 44.95 -9.82
CA VAL A 640 2.86 44.82 -8.36
C VAL A 640 3.89 45.70 -7.66
N THR A 641 3.43 46.64 -6.83
CA THR A 641 4.29 47.58 -6.09
C THR A 641 3.95 47.56 -4.60
N LEU A 642 4.90 47.11 -3.78
CA LEU A 642 4.77 46.96 -2.33
C LEU A 642 5.77 47.88 -1.62
N THR A 643 5.30 48.84 -0.83
CA THR A 643 6.17 49.83 -0.19
C THR A 643 5.85 50.05 1.27
N GLY A 644 6.81 49.81 2.18
CA GLY A 644 6.62 50.14 3.59
C GLY A 644 5.61 49.26 4.32
N ASN A 645 5.42 48.00 3.88
CA ASN A 645 4.45 47.08 4.48
C ASN A 645 5.11 46.14 5.50
N ALA A 646 4.34 45.66 6.48
CA ALA A 646 4.75 44.63 7.42
C ALA A 646 4.69 43.23 6.78
N GLY A 647 5.84 42.58 6.61
CA GLY A 647 5.99 41.18 6.16
C GLY A 647 5.17 40.76 4.93
N PRO A 648 5.26 41.47 3.79
CA PRO A 648 4.53 41.07 2.58
C PRO A 648 4.98 39.72 2.01
N VAL A 649 4.05 38.96 1.43
CA VAL A 649 4.32 37.71 0.68
C VAL A 649 3.84 37.85 -0.75
N VAL A 650 4.66 37.41 -1.70
CA VAL A 650 4.32 37.30 -3.12
C VAL A 650 4.73 35.90 -3.57
N ALA A 651 3.76 35.00 -3.69
CA ALA A 651 3.98 33.58 -3.86
C ALA A 651 3.15 33.03 -5.03
N GLY A 652 3.74 32.15 -5.84
CA GLY A 652 3.07 31.39 -6.90
C GLY A 652 2.30 32.24 -7.91
N SER A 653 2.63 33.53 -8.07
CA SER A 653 1.82 34.48 -8.81
C SER A 653 2.40 34.77 -10.20
N SER A 654 1.53 35.07 -11.17
CA SER A 654 1.93 35.49 -12.52
C SER A 654 1.76 36.99 -12.67
N ILE A 655 2.85 37.72 -12.92
CA ILE A 655 2.90 39.18 -12.97
C ILE A 655 3.36 39.63 -14.37
N GLY A 656 2.41 40.17 -15.15
CA GLY A 656 2.65 40.70 -16.49
C GLY A 656 3.48 41.99 -16.51
N GLY A 657 3.46 42.77 -15.41
CA GLY A 657 4.23 44.00 -15.25
C GLY A 657 5.50 43.85 -14.41
N ALA A 658 5.97 44.97 -13.85
CA ALA A 658 7.14 44.98 -12.97
C ALA A 658 6.77 44.59 -11.53
N LEU A 659 7.62 43.81 -10.86
CA LEU A 659 7.55 43.53 -9.41
C LEU A 659 8.54 44.42 -8.65
N ARG A 660 8.05 45.13 -7.65
CA ARG A 660 8.67 46.38 -7.19
C ARG A 660 8.48 46.56 -5.69
N CYS A 661 9.54 46.38 -4.90
CA CYS A 661 9.42 46.31 -3.43
C CYS A 661 10.45 47.17 -2.70
N TRP A 662 10.02 48.03 -1.78
CA TRP A 662 10.92 48.90 -1.01
C TRP A 662 10.45 49.15 0.42
N ARG A 663 11.40 49.18 1.35
CA ARG A 663 11.17 49.56 2.75
C ARG A 663 10.13 48.69 3.47
N ASN A 664 9.82 47.50 2.97
CA ASN A 664 9.01 46.52 3.67
C ASN A 664 9.85 45.88 4.79
N GLU A 665 9.22 45.51 5.90
CA GLU A 665 9.91 44.89 7.04
C GLU A 665 9.12 43.69 7.58
N PRO A 666 9.69 42.46 7.54
CA PRO A 666 10.88 42.08 6.78
C PRO A 666 10.71 42.28 5.26
N ALA A 667 11.79 42.05 4.50
CA ALA A 667 11.71 41.99 3.04
C ALA A 667 10.71 40.91 2.57
N PRO A 668 10.06 41.08 1.41
CA PRO A 668 9.03 40.14 0.98
C PRO A 668 9.61 38.75 0.64
N VAL A 669 8.82 37.70 0.85
CA VAL A 669 9.17 36.28 0.59
C VAL A 669 8.15 35.63 -0.36
N ASP A 670 8.51 34.47 -0.94
CA ASP A 670 7.66 33.67 -1.85
C ASP A 670 7.19 32.34 -1.26
N GLU A 671 7.62 32.02 -0.04
CA GLU A 671 7.30 30.77 0.66
C GLU A 671 7.65 29.51 -0.16
N GLY A 672 8.66 29.59 -1.04
CA GLY A 672 9.10 28.49 -1.89
C GLY A 672 8.25 28.28 -3.15
N LEU A 673 7.25 29.14 -3.38
CA LEU A 673 6.41 29.15 -4.57
C LEU A 673 6.86 30.26 -5.52
N ALA A 674 7.70 29.90 -6.49
CA ALA A 674 8.28 30.85 -7.44
C ALA A 674 7.22 31.66 -8.21
N ASN A 675 7.52 32.94 -8.46
CA ASN A 675 6.67 33.83 -9.24
C ASN A 675 7.08 33.88 -10.71
N GLU A 676 6.12 34.08 -11.60
CA GLU A 676 6.38 34.35 -13.02
C GLU A 676 6.28 35.85 -13.30
N VAL A 677 7.41 36.55 -13.37
CA VAL A 677 7.43 38.00 -13.62
C VAL A 677 7.93 38.33 -15.03
N ARG A 678 7.07 38.94 -15.86
CA ARG A 678 7.44 39.36 -17.23
C ARG A 678 8.20 40.69 -17.27
N GLY A 679 7.95 41.58 -16.31
CA GLY A 679 8.60 42.88 -16.22
C GLY A 679 9.86 42.88 -15.35
N ALA A 680 10.44 44.06 -15.12
CA ALA A 680 11.61 44.19 -14.26
C ALA A 680 11.27 43.95 -12.78
N VAL A 681 12.03 43.07 -12.13
CA VAL A 681 12.01 42.86 -10.67
C VAL A 681 13.01 43.84 -10.02
N ARG A 682 12.58 44.61 -9.01
CA ARG A 682 13.42 45.66 -8.37
C ARG A 682 13.24 45.74 -6.86
N GLY A 683 14.33 46.13 -6.20
CA GLY A 683 14.35 46.41 -4.76
C GLY A 683 14.43 45.13 -3.94
N GLN A 684 13.67 45.06 -2.85
CA GLN A 684 13.67 43.91 -1.92
C GLN A 684 13.12 42.61 -2.54
N CYS A 685 12.37 42.69 -3.63
CA CYS A 685 11.82 41.52 -4.31
C CYS A 685 12.78 40.89 -5.33
N GLY A 686 14.06 41.30 -5.36
CA GLY A 686 15.03 40.86 -6.37
C GLY A 686 15.28 39.34 -6.42
N GLU A 687 14.94 38.64 -5.35
CA GLU A 687 15.15 37.19 -5.17
C GLU A 687 13.83 36.38 -5.24
N LEU A 688 12.71 36.99 -5.66
CA LEU A 688 11.36 36.38 -5.72
C LEU A 688 10.88 35.98 -7.11
#